data_AF-A0A6J3C3P9-F1
#
_entry.id   AF-A0A6J3C3P9-F1
#
_cell.length_a   1.000
_cell.length_b   1.000
_cell.length_c   1.000
_cell.angle_alpha   90.00
_cell.angle_beta   90.00
_cell.angle_gamma   90.00
#
_symmetry.space_group_name_H-M   'P 1'
#
loop_
_entity.id
_entity.type
_entity.pdbx_description
1 polymer ?
#
loop_
_entity_poly.entity_id
_entity_poly.type
_entity_poly.pdbx_seq_one_letter_code
_entity_poly.pdbx_strand_id
1 'polypeptide(L)'
;MKVIYINLFVIIVFSILSVFANDDNLHMDTSCNTTDSARVEYKYNTDVVGSEHIITYKGYFSRSTRENYVTAALKNAGVSNWTLLQRNNPAKEYPSDFDVIVLDEDGRRALDALRDHPAIRRVTVQRQVQRTIKYIKEDDCGPAGCLYTGWRNHRARALHSLRKPRENNGYASRKLLRTVPRQITSVLKADVLWSLGITGEGVRVAVFDTGLARHHPHFGRVRERTDWTGENTLDDALGHGTFVAGVIASRADCLGFAPDADLHIFRVFTDNQVSYTSWFLDAFNYAIMRKIDVLNLSIGGPDFMDHPFVDKVWELSANKVIMVSAIGNDGPLYGTLNNPADQMDVIGVGGIGFDDRIAKFSSRGMTTWELPHGYGRMKPDIVTYGSGVQGSSVTGGCRSLSGTSVASPVVAGAIALLASGVPRNHLTPASVKQALCITARRLTGYNMFEQGHGKLDLISAYQFLREYEPKASLSPPYIDLTECQYMWPYCTQQLYYSAQPTIANVTVINGLGVSGHVKGVTWHPHLPHGVLLSVSVEHSSILWPWSGWLALSFRVLEEGADFDGVIEGHMNVTIESHGEYGDKAMRNVTLMLPIRARVIPVPVRTRRLLWDQFHSLRYPGGYFPRDDLRAKHDPLDWHADHLHTNFRDMYHRLREHGYYLEVMGTPLTCIDTSLYGALLLVDPEDEYFPEEMAALKKAVDSGLSLVVFADWYNASLLRHVKFYDENTRQWWIPETGGANVPALNDLLSMYQVALGDRVFEGSFKLGRHQIYYASGTHIHSFPEHGVIITAPLSDQGQQIMSGEKSNGNRPTSGAQTVDVPILGLLQTDGEIRDYTNDTMEKLPKAGRLVVYGDSSCLEGGTAQPCHWLLLAALQYALVGHLPSPLKEAATPPQHRVRDVHIIPSDLPQRAEGGRLHVYSRVLSADGSGPRAVPPCSTLPPLPPQPVHAPRAAGTLAPRHQPTDPKSIGAPDIEGTEPAPRAWRGAGAAPSRSHPDSEPTSTTTNRAITLIAILAVIYCLTSMWKRCGRKLRRRRLMSLAT
;
A
#
# COMPACT_ATOMS: atom_id res chain seq x y z
N MET A 1 -57.81 -2.63 -67.27
CA MET A 1 -58.31 -2.12 -65.97
C MET A 1 -57.67 -2.75 -64.71
N LYS A 2 -56.45 -3.30 -64.78
CA LYS A 2 -55.64 -3.67 -63.59
C LYS A 2 -54.15 -3.24 -63.69
N VAL A 3 -53.88 -2.26 -64.57
CA VAL A 3 -52.56 -1.61 -64.75
C VAL A 3 -52.63 -0.11 -64.41
N ILE A 4 -53.81 0.39 -64.00
CA ILE A 4 -54.03 1.81 -63.66
C ILE A 4 -54.03 2.07 -62.14
N TYR A 5 -54.26 1.05 -61.29
CA TYR A 5 -54.24 1.23 -59.83
C TYR A 5 -52.84 1.15 -59.19
N ILE A 6 -51.87 0.52 -59.86
CA ILE A 6 -50.50 0.39 -59.32
C ILE A 6 -49.65 1.62 -59.65
N ASN A 7 -49.92 2.29 -60.78
CA ASN A 7 -49.25 3.55 -61.13
C ASN A 7 -49.81 4.77 -60.38
N LEU A 8 -51.02 4.70 -59.80
CA LEU A 8 -51.56 5.78 -58.97
C LEU A 8 -51.03 5.74 -57.52
N PHE A 9 -50.70 4.55 -56.99
CA PHE A 9 -50.16 4.40 -55.64
C PHE A 9 -48.68 4.80 -55.54
N VAL A 10 -47.90 4.56 -56.60
CA VAL A 10 -46.47 4.93 -56.65
C VAL A 10 -46.30 6.45 -56.83
N ILE A 11 -47.23 7.14 -57.51
CA ILE A 11 -47.18 8.60 -57.71
C ILE A 11 -47.59 9.37 -56.43
N ILE A 12 -48.57 8.87 -55.65
CA ILE A 12 -48.96 9.51 -54.38
C ILE A 12 -47.85 9.36 -53.31
N VAL A 13 -47.12 8.24 -53.30
CA VAL A 13 -46.04 8.01 -52.34
C VAL A 13 -44.79 8.84 -52.69
N PHE A 14 -44.52 9.09 -53.97
CA PHE A 14 -43.41 9.96 -54.37
C PHE A 14 -43.70 11.47 -54.22
N SER A 15 -44.96 11.91 -54.28
CA SER A 15 -45.31 13.33 -54.09
C SER A 15 -45.40 13.78 -52.62
N ILE A 16 -45.45 12.85 -51.64
CA ILE A 16 -45.41 13.20 -50.20
C ILE A 16 -43.96 13.30 -49.69
N LEU A 17 -43.00 12.70 -50.40
CA LEU A 17 -41.58 12.66 -49.98
C LEU A 17 -40.70 13.76 -50.61
N SER A 18 -41.26 14.65 -51.44
CA SER A 18 -40.49 15.73 -52.10
C SER A 18 -40.96 17.16 -51.78
N VAL A 19 -41.73 17.38 -50.69
CA VAL A 19 -42.20 18.73 -50.28
C VAL A 19 -41.64 19.20 -48.93
N PHE A 20 -40.80 18.43 -48.24
CA PHE A 20 -40.11 18.91 -47.02
C PHE A 20 -38.59 18.83 -47.11
N ALA A 21 -38.06 19.25 -48.26
CA ALA A 21 -36.71 19.78 -48.38
C ALA A 21 -36.81 21.31 -48.50
N ASN A 22 -36.85 21.99 -47.35
CA ASN A 22 -36.40 23.37 -47.17
C ASN A 22 -36.25 23.63 -45.67
N ASP A 23 -35.19 24.37 -45.33
CA ASP A 23 -34.70 24.73 -43.99
C ASP A 23 -35.76 24.95 -42.90
N ASP A 24 -35.58 24.30 -41.76
CA ASP A 24 -35.23 24.94 -40.47
C ASP A 24 -35.54 24.01 -39.27
N ASN A 25 -34.52 23.86 -38.40
CA ASN A 25 -34.59 23.48 -36.98
C ASN A 25 -35.36 22.20 -36.55
N LEU A 26 -34.63 21.08 -36.36
CA LEU A 26 -34.86 20.15 -35.24
C LEU A 26 -33.69 19.17 -35.09
N HIS A 27 -32.69 19.54 -34.28
CA HIS A 27 -31.66 18.62 -33.79
C HIS A 27 -32.28 17.66 -32.76
N MET A 28 -32.52 16.40 -33.15
CA MET A 28 -32.71 15.29 -32.21
C MET A 28 -31.43 14.46 -32.23
N ASP A 29 -30.60 14.66 -31.20
CA ASP A 29 -29.31 13.98 -31.03
C ASP A 29 -29.50 12.48 -30.81
N THR A 30 -29.28 11.69 -31.87
CA THR A 30 -28.83 10.31 -31.73
C THR A 30 -27.31 10.28 -31.69
N SER A 31 -26.72 10.70 -30.56
CA SER A 31 -25.36 10.37 -30.20
C SER A 31 -25.40 9.24 -29.17
N CYS A 32 -24.93 8.05 -29.55
CA CYS A 32 -24.50 7.09 -28.54
C CYS A 32 -23.30 7.71 -27.84
N ASN A 33 -23.49 8.23 -26.63
CA ASN A 33 -22.43 8.76 -25.78
C ASN A 33 -21.27 7.76 -25.73
N THR A 34 -20.14 8.13 -26.33
CA THR A 34 -18.84 7.61 -25.95
C THR A 34 -18.67 7.94 -24.47
N THR A 35 -18.74 6.93 -23.61
CA THR A 35 -18.48 7.12 -22.19
C THR A 35 -16.99 7.41 -22.04
N ASP A 36 -16.63 8.70 -22.01
CA ASP A 36 -15.29 9.14 -21.62
C ASP A 36 -15.03 8.64 -20.19
N SER A 37 -14.17 7.62 -20.06
CA SER A 37 -13.64 7.18 -18.78
C SER A 37 -12.51 8.12 -18.35
N ALA A 38 -12.55 8.62 -17.12
CA ALA A 38 -11.46 9.42 -16.58
C ALA A 38 -10.89 8.81 -15.31
N ARG A 39 -9.55 8.73 -15.25
CA ARG A 39 -8.82 8.42 -14.01
C ARG A 39 -8.73 9.67 -13.15
N VAL A 40 -9.00 9.50 -11.86
CA VAL A 40 -8.86 10.54 -10.85
C VAL A 40 -7.46 10.46 -10.26
N GLU A 41 -6.70 11.54 -10.40
CA GLU A 41 -5.37 11.69 -9.79
C GLU A 41 -5.43 12.84 -8.79
N TYR A 42 -4.79 12.64 -7.64
CA TYR A 42 -4.75 13.62 -6.56
C TYR A 42 -3.34 14.14 -6.40
N LYS A 43 -3.20 15.46 -6.26
CA LYS A 43 -1.99 16.08 -5.72
C LYS A 43 -2.33 16.70 -4.37
N TYR A 44 -1.62 16.30 -3.33
CA TYR A 44 -1.79 16.81 -1.98
C TYR A 44 -0.71 17.84 -1.66
N ASN A 45 -1.14 18.88 -0.96
CA ASN A 45 -0.34 19.96 -0.38
C ASN A 45 -0.91 20.15 1.04
N THR A 46 -0.07 20.22 2.08
CA THR A 46 -0.53 20.44 3.46
C THR A 46 0.23 21.52 4.18
N ASP A 47 -0.50 22.33 4.95
CA ASP A 47 -0.27 23.75 5.14
C ASP A 47 -0.44 24.26 6.59
N VAL A 48 0.52 24.14 7.51
CA VAL A 48 0.53 24.98 8.75
C VAL A 48 0.20 26.49 8.56
N VAL A 49 -0.78 26.96 9.30
CA VAL A 49 -1.12 28.38 9.34
C VAL A 49 -0.36 29.01 10.50
N GLY A 50 0.77 29.65 10.23
CA GLY A 50 1.75 30.04 11.27
C GLY A 50 1.23 30.90 12.43
N SER A 51 0.23 31.75 12.20
CA SER A 51 -0.40 32.56 13.26
C SER A 51 -1.49 31.82 14.03
N GLU A 52 -1.99 30.68 13.52
CA GLU A 52 -3.17 29.98 14.03
C GLU A 52 -2.81 28.66 14.72
N HIS A 53 -3.36 28.46 15.91
CA HIS A 53 -3.12 27.27 16.71
C HIS A 53 -4.46 26.67 17.16
N ILE A 54 -4.57 25.35 17.06
CA ILE A 54 -5.72 24.60 17.57
C ILE A 54 -5.46 24.29 19.05
N ILE A 55 -6.34 24.79 19.90
CA ILE A 55 -6.42 24.43 21.32
C ILE A 55 -7.45 23.32 21.44
N THR A 56 -7.03 22.13 21.85
CA THR A 56 -7.93 21.02 22.17
C THR A 56 -8.11 20.92 23.69
N TYR A 57 -9.35 20.74 24.13
CA TYR A 57 -9.74 20.66 25.53
C TYR A 57 -9.99 19.21 25.95
N LYS A 58 -9.99 18.94 27.26
CA LYS A 58 -10.28 17.59 27.79
C LYS A 58 -11.76 17.19 27.73
N GLY A 59 -12.64 18.06 27.26
CA GLY A 59 -14.07 17.82 27.14
C GLY A 59 -14.78 18.88 26.31
N TYR A 60 -16.09 18.70 26.12
CA TYR A 60 -16.94 19.65 25.39
C TYR A 60 -17.40 20.78 26.30
N PHE A 61 -17.08 22.01 25.92
CA PHE A 61 -17.39 23.21 26.69
C PHE A 61 -18.16 24.22 25.85
N SER A 62 -18.93 25.07 26.54
CA SER A 62 -19.58 26.21 25.90
C SER A 62 -18.53 27.23 25.43
N ARG A 63 -18.91 28.11 24.50
CA ARG A 63 -18.02 29.17 24.01
C ARG A 63 -17.47 30.04 25.14
N SER A 64 -18.32 30.52 26.03
CA SER A 64 -17.90 31.39 27.15
C SER A 64 -16.93 30.68 28.10
N THR A 65 -17.12 29.38 28.37
CA THR A 65 -16.22 28.61 29.23
C THR A 65 -14.84 28.45 28.60
N ARG A 66 -14.76 28.14 27.30
CA ARG A 66 -13.47 28.00 26.58
C ARG A 66 -12.73 29.33 26.51
N GLU A 67 -13.43 30.41 26.18
CA GLU A 67 -12.88 31.79 26.20
C GLU A 67 -12.30 32.14 27.57
N ASN A 68 -12.97 31.75 28.67
CA ASN A 68 -12.47 31.97 30.03
C ASN A 68 -11.19 31.17 30.33
N TYR A 69 -11.07 29.92 29.87
CA TYR A 69 -9.85 29.11 30.04
C TYR A 69 -8.66 29.73 29.31
N VAL A 70 -8.86 30.15 28.05
CA VAL A 70 -7.82 30.82 27.27
C VAL A 70 -7.42 32.14 27.92
N THR A 71 -8.39 32.95 28.34
CA THR A 71 -8.14 34.22 29.03
C THR A 71 -7.37 34.02 30.32
N ALA A 72 -7.72 33.01 31.13
CA ALA A 72 -7.03 32.71 32.38
C ALA A 72 -5.57 32.30 32.14
N ALA A 73 -5.32 31.41 31.17
CA ALA A 73 -3.97 30.97 30.82
C ALA A 73 -3.09 32.14 30.35
N LEU A 74 -3.61 32.96 29.43
CA LEU A 74 -2.83 34.05 28.82
C LEU A 74 -2.64 35.25 29.75
N LYS A 75 -3.63 35.57 30.59
CA LYS A 75 -3.51 36.62 31.61
C LYS A 75 -2.42 36.29 32.62
N ASN A 76 -2.31 35.03 33.04
CA ASN A 76 -1.25 34.58 33.95
C ASN A 76 0.15 34.71 33.32
N ALA A 77 0.24 34.61 32.00
CA ALA A 77 1.49 34.76 31.25
C ALA A 77 1.80 36.21 30.80
N GLY A 78 0.92 37.17 31.12
CA GLY A 78 1.08 38.57 30.70
C GLY A 78 0.90 38.82 29.20
N VAL A 79 0.19 37.93 28.50
CA VAL A 79 -0.07 38.04 27.05
C VAL A 79 -1.41 38.72 26.80
N SER A 80 -1.39 39.88 26.15
CA SER A 80 -2.58 40.71 25.91
C SER A 80 -3.08 40.71 24.46
N ASN A 81 -2.23 40.35 23.49
CA ASN A 81 -2.55 40.43 22.07
C ASN A 81 -2.81 39.03 21.49
N TRP A 82 -4.08 38.63 21.49
CA TRP A 82 -4.55 37.35 20.96
C TRP A 82 -6.03 37.47 20.56
N THR A 83 -6.46 36.66 19.59
CA THR A 83 -7.87 36.58 19.21
C THR A 83 -8.29 35.13 18.98
N LEU A 84 -9.55 34.80 19.26
CA LEU A 84 -10.12 33.51 18.93
C LEU A 84 -10.91 33.63 17.62
N LEU A 85 -10.63 32.73 16.68
CA LEU A 85 -11.38 32.68 15.42
C LEU A 85 -12.83 32.30 15.70
N GLN A 86 -13.75 33.08 15.15
CA GLN A 86 -15.17 32.82 15.31
C GLN A 86 -15.62 31.70 14.39
N ARG A 87 -16.34 30.73 14.97
CA ARG A 87 -17.01 29.66 14.22
C ARG A 87 -18.26 30.21 13.56
N ASN A 88 -18.23 30.37 12.24
CA ASN A 88 -19.34 30.83 11.41
C ASN A 88 -19.90 29.70 10.56
N ASN A 89 -20.25 28.59 11.22
CA ASN A 89 -20.75 27.37 10.59
C ASN A 89 -21.87 26.76 11.47
N PRO A 90 -22.56 25.69 11.00
CA PRO A 90 -23.64 25.06 11.76
C PRO A 90 -23.25 24.53 13.15
N ALA A 91 -21.95 24.31 13.41
CA ALA A 91 -21.48 23.83 14.71
C ALA A 91 -21.35 24.93 15.77
N LYS A 92 -21.56 26.22 15.40
CA LYS A 92 -21.51 27.38 16.31
C LYS A 92 -22.44 27.24 17.53
N GLU A 93 -23.60 26.62 17.36
CA GLU A 93 -24.63 26.50 18.40
C GLU A 93 -24.35 25.36 19.39
N TYR A 94 -23.38 24.50 19.08
CA TYR A 94 -23.05 23.32 19.89
C TYR A 94 -21.78 23.54 20.71
N PRO A 95 -21.68 22.92 21.91
CA PRO A 95 -20.42 22.82 22.62
C PRO A 95 -19.32 22.25 21.73
N SER A 96 -18.08 22.68 21.95
CA SER A 96 -16.91 22.19 21.23
C SER A 96 -15.82 21.77 22.20
N ASP A 97 -14.98 20.85 21.75
CA ASP A 97 -13.78 20.39 22.43
C ASP A 97 -12.51 21.03 21.87
N PHE A 98 -12.63 21.98 20.93
CA PHE A 98 -11.48 22.74 20.44
C PHE A 98 -11.82 24.19 20.07
N ASP A 99 -10.84 25.08 20.08
CA ASP A 99 -10.88 26.44 19.52
C ASP A 99 -9.64 26.70 18.67
N VAL A 100 -9.70 27.69 17.77
CA VAL A 100 -8.53 28.19 17.04
C VAL A 100 -8.16 29.57 17.56
N ILE A 101 -6.94 29.71 18.05
CA ILE A 101 -6.36 30.96 18.53
C ILE A 101 -5.41 31.55 17.49
N VAL A 102 -5.51 32.84 17.25
CA VAL A 102 -4.57 33.63 16.47
C VAL A 102 -3.63 34.36 17.42
N LEU A 103 -2.33 34.15 17.22
CA LEU A 103 -1.24 34.79 17.96
C LEU A 103 -0.35 35.56 16.98
N ASP A 104 0.11 36.75 17.38
CA ASP A 104 1.09 37.53 16.62
C ASP A 104 2.53 36.97 16.80
N GLU A 105 3.48 37.40 15.96
CA GLU A 105 4.86 36.88 15.95
C GLU A 105 5.53 36.99 17.34
N ASP A 106 6.20 35.91 17.79
CA ASP A 106 6.75 35.63 19.15
C ASP A 106 5.79 35.11 20.24
N GLY A 107 4.78 34.31 19.86
CA GLY A 107 3.83 33.65 20.76
C GLY A 107 4.34 32.49 21.65
N ARG A 108 5.65 32.22 21.77
CA ARG A 108 6.17 31.05 22.54
C ARG A 108 5.66 31.00 23.98
N ARG A 109 5.72 32.14 24.68
CA ARG A 109 5.20 32.27 26.06
C ARG A 109 3.70 32.00 26.16
N ALA A 110 2.92 32.38 25.14
CA ALA A 110 1.49 32.13 25.08
C ALA A 110 1.20 30.63 24.91
N LEU A 111 1.94 29.97 24.01
CA LEU A 111 1.80 28.54 23.75
C LEU A 111 2.15 27.69 24.97
N ASP A 112 3.23 28.03 25.67
CA ASP A 112 3.63 27.29 26.88
C ASP A 112 2.59 27.46 27.99
N ALA A 113 2.09 28.67 28.21
CA ALA A 113 1.02 28.92 29.17
C ALA A 113 -0.29 28.17 28.86
N LEU A 114 -0.64 28.02 27.59
CA LEU A 114 -1.79 27.25 27.16
C LEU A 114 -1.57 25.74 27.35
N ARG A 115 -0.36 25.24 27.10
CA ARG A 115 0.00 23.82 27.30
C ARG A 115 -0.03 23.43 28.78
N ASP A 116 0.33 24.34 29.68
CA ASP A 116 0.34 24.11 31.12
C ASP A 116 -1.06 24.16 31.76
N HIS A 117 -2.08 24.65 31.06
CA HIS A 117 -3.41 24.81 31.63
C HIS A 117 -4.11 23.44 31.83
N PRO A 118 -4.66 23.15 33.03
CA PRO A 118 -5.15 21.80 33.37
C PRO A 118 -6.35 21.32 32.55
N ALA A 119 -7.16 22.23 31.99
CA ALA A 119 -8.31 21.89 31.13
C ALA A 119 -7.94 21.72 29.65
N ILE A 120 -6.75 22.18 29.23
CA ILE A 120 -6.27 22.05 27.86
C ILE A 120 -5.58 20.68 27.75
N ARG A 121 -5.90 19.93 26.70
CA ARG A 121 -5.29 18.63 26.39
C ARG A 121 -4.04 18.81 25.56
N ARG A 122 -4.11 19.63 24.52
CA ARG A 122 -3.00 19.87 23.59
C ARG A 122 -3.18 21.20 22.84
N VAL A 123 -2.06 21.82 22.50
CA VAL A 123 -2.01 22.95 21.56
C VAL A 123 -1.18 22.52 20.37
N THR A 124 -1.80 22.51 19.19
CA THR A 124 -1.14 22.17 17.91
C THR A 124 -1.26 23.33 16.95
N VAL A 125 -0.41 23.34 15.94
CA VAL A 125 -0.54 24.29 14.82
C VAL A 125 -1.77 23.91 13.99
N GLN A 126 -2.51 24.92 13.53
CA GLN A 126 -3.59 24.72 12.56
C GLN A 126 -2.97 24.34 11.22
N ARG A 127 -3.52 23.35 10.53
CA ARG A 127 -3.11 22.99 9.17
C ARG A 127 -4.25 23.21 8.18
N GLN A 128 -3.92 23.78 7.05
CA GLN A 128 -4.67 23.82 5.81
C GLN A 128 -4.23 22.63 4.95
N VAL A 129 -5.05 22.15 4.04
CA VAL A 129 -4.75 21.08 3.10
C VAL A 129 -5.30 21.49 1.75
N GLN A 130 -4.46 21.57 0.74
CA GLN A 130 -4.88 21.74 -0.64
C GLN A 130 -4.81 20.42 -1.40
N ARG A 131 -5.92 20.01 -2.01
CA ARG A 131 -6.01 18.78 -2.81
C ARG A 131 -6.35 19.12 -4.24
N THR A 132 -5.42 19.03 -5.17
CA THR A 132 -5.78 19.19 -6.59
C THR A 132 -6.25 17.87 -7.19
N ILE A 133 -7.54 17.78 -7.54
CA ILE A 133 -8.10 16.70 -8.34
C ILE A 133 -7.83 16.98 -9.82
N LYS A 134 -7.20 16.02 -10.50
CA LYS A 134 -7.04 16.00 -11.95
C LYS A 134 -7.80 14.82 -12.54
N TYR A 135 -8.58 15.09 -13.58
CA TYR A 135 -9.25 14.06 -14.37
C TYR A 135 -8.46 13.81 -15.64
N ILE A 136 -7.82 12.65 -15.71
CA ILE A 136 -7.06 12.24 -16.89
C ILE A 136 -7.97 11.33 -17.71
N LYS A 137 -8.29 11.73 -18.94
CA LYS A 137 -9.05 10.86 -19.85
C LYS A 137 -8.24 9.57 -20.08
N GLU A 138 -8.85 8.44 -19.76
CA GLU A 138 -8.32 7.14 -20.15
C GLU A 138 -8.69 6.95 -21.61
N ASP A 139 -7.70 7.00 -22.51
CA ASP A 139 -7.91 6.56 -23.88
C ASP A 139 -8.39 5.10 -23.85
N ASP A 140 -9.50 4.83 -24.54
CA ASP A 140 -10.17 3.53 -24.64
C ASP A 140 -9.15 2.40 -24.61
N CYS A 141 -9.09 1.67 -23.48
CA CYS A 141 -8.33 0.44 -23.38
C CYS A 141 -8.96 -0.57 -24.35
N GLY A 142 -8.43 -0.61 -25.57
CA GLY A 142 -8.77 -1.60 -26.58
C GLY A 142 -8.61 -3.03 -26.05
N PRO A 143 -9.28 -4.02 -26.65
CA PRO A 143 -9.31 -5.37 -26.11
C PRO A 143 -7.93 -6.02 -26.23
N ALA A 144 -7.47 -6.60 -25.12
CA ALA A 144 -6.20 -7.27 -24.83
C ALA A 144 -5.17 -6.40 -24.10
N GLY A 145 -4.74 -6.92 -22.95
CA GLY A 145 -3.98 -6.20 -21.93
C GLY A 145 -2.75 -5.47 -22.42
N CYS A 146 -2.51 -4.30 -21.82
CA CYS A 146 -1.24 -3.60 -21.84
C CYS A 146 -0.16 -4.47 -21.18
N LEU A 147 0.41 -5.36 -22.00
CA LEU A 147 1.74 -5.91 -21.82
C LEU A 147 2.74 -4.77 -21.94
N TYR A 148 3.61 -4.73 -20.94
CA TYR A 148 4.92 -4.08 -20.91
C TYR A 148 5.57 -4.01 -22.31
N THR A 149 5.62 -2.83 -22.93
CA THR A 149 6.45 -2.58 -24.11
C THR A 149 7.83 -2.15 -23.66
N GLY A 150 8.63 -3.16 -23.36
CA GLY A 150 10.05 -3.03 -23.08
C GLY A 150 10.55 -4.44 -22.87
N TRP A 151 10.73 -5.18 -23.96
CA TRP A 151 11.53 -6.42 -24.11
C TRP A 151 11.35 -6.90 -25.55
N ARG A 152 12.00 -6.20 -26.48
CA ARG A 152 12.37 -6.76 -27.78
C ARG A 152 13.73 -6.19 -28.15
N ASN A 153 14.76 -6.96 -27.88
CA ASN A 153 15.87 -7.24 -28.80
C ASN A 153 16.95 -8.00 -28.04
N HIS A 154 17.11 -9.30 -28.31
CA HIS A 154 18.38 -9.90 -28.73
C HIS A 154 18.20 -11.40 -29.08
N ARG A 155 18.21 -11.66 -30.39
CA ARG A 155 18.81 -12.79 -31.11
C ARG A 155 18.92 -14.14 -30.36
N ALA A 156 17.90 -14.98 -30.51
CA ALA A 156 18.12 -16.42 -30.63
C ALA A 156 18.38 -16.74 -32.12
N ARG A 157 19.57 -17.30 -32.42
CA ARG A 157 19.94 -17.78 -33.76
C ARG A 157 19.12 -19.02 -34.12
N ALA A 158 18.78 -19.07 -35.41
CA ALA A 158 17.93 -20.06 -36.05
C ALA A 158 18.55 -21.47 -36.15
N LEU A 159 17.68 -22.49 -36.15
CA LEU A 159 17.85 -23.73 -36.91
C LEU A 159 16.47 -24.21 -37.39
N HIS A 160 16.40 -24.49 -38.70
CA HIS A 160 15.21 -24.74 -39.52
C HIS A 160 14.47 -26.06 -39.23
N SER A 161 13.14 -26.10 -39.41
CA SER A 161 12.45 -27.08 -40.29
C SER A 161 10.91 -26.97 -40.25
N LEU A 162 10.34 -26.50 -41.38
CA LEU A 162 9.14 -26.99 -42.09
C LEU A 162 7.95 -27.57 -41.30
N ARG A 163 6.78 -26.89 -41.28
CA ARG A 163 5.57 -27.21 -42.09
C ARG A 163 4.36 -26.31 -41.74
N LYS A 164 3.58 -25.99 -42.79
CA LYS A 164 2.39 -25.13 -42.88
C LYS A 164 1.24 -25.49 -41.91
N PRO A 165 0.49 -24.52 -41.36
CA PRO A 165 -0.91 -24.71 -40.99
C PRO A 165 -1.80 -24.57 -42.23
N ARG A 166 -2.69 -25.54 -42.43
CA ARG A 166 -3.73 -25.52 -43.47
C ARG A 166 -5.06 -25.24 -42.76
N GLU A 167 -5.71 -24.16 -43.17
CA GLU A 167 -7.06 -23.77 -42.79
C GLU A 167 -8.09 -24.84 -43.22
N ASN A 168 -9.11 -25.14 -42.41
CA ASN A 168 -10.42 -24.49 -42.54
C ASN A 168 -11.54 -25.05 -41.62
N ASN A 169 -12.32 -24.08 -41.13
CA ASN A 169 -13.76 -24.06 -40.90
C ASN A 169 -14.42 -24.84 -39.74
N GLY A 170 -14.80 -24.06 -38.73
CA GLY A 170 -15.93 -24.33 -37.83
C GLY A 170 -16.34 -23.06 -37.06
N TYR A 171 -17.35 -22.35 -37.57
CA TYR A 171 -18.15 -21.30 -36.91
C TYR A 171 -17.44 -20.02 -36.43
N ALA A 172 -17.27 -19.08 -37.37
CA ALA A 172 -17.22 -17.66 -37.08
C ALA A 172 -18.63 -17.17 -36.68
N SER A 173 -18.99 -17.36 -35.41
CA SER A 173 -20.16 -16.76 -34.76
C SER A 173 -19.80 -16.34 -33.33
N ARG A 174 -18.73 -15.56 -33.20
CA ARG A 174 -18.43 -14.77 -32.00
C ARG A 174 -17.85 -13.42 -32.43
N LYS A 175 -18.66 -12.65 -33.15
CA LYS A 175 -18.45 -11.21 -33.30
C LYS A 175 -19.59 -10.52 -32.55
N LEU A 176 -19.19 -9.65 -31.62
CA LEU A 176 -20.00 -8.66 -30.90
C LEU A 176 -21.00 -9.20 -29.88
N LEU A 177 -20.49 -9.69 -28.74
CA LEU A 177 -21.09 -9.27 -27.48
C LEU A 177 -20.52 -7.88 -27.18
N ARG A 178 -21.26 -6.83 -27.55
CA ARG A 178 -21.08 -5.51 -26.93
C ARG A 178 -21.13 -5.73 -25.42
N THR A 179 -20.08 -5.35 -24.71
CA THR A 179 -20.08 -5.24 -23.25
C THR A 179 -21.21 -4.30 -22.85
N VAL A 180 -22.35 -4.85 -22.44
CA VAL A 180 -23.35 -4.08 -21.71
C VAL A 180 -22.61 -3.50 -20.51
N PRO A 181 -22.60 -2.17 -20.29
CA PRO A 181 -21.98 -1.58 -19.11
C PRO A 181 -22.62 -2.24 -17.89
N ARG A 182 -21.84 -3.08 -17.19
CA ARG A 182 -22.37 -3.77 -16.02
C ARG A 182 -22.43 -2.76 -14.90
N GLN A 183 -23.63 -2.36 -14.54
CA GLN A 183 -23.85 -1.51 -13.40
C GLN A 183 -23.35 -2.21 -12.13
N ILE A 184 -22.54 -1.51 -11.35
CA ILE A 184 -21.84 -2.04 -10.18
C ILE A 184 -22.77 -2.65 -9.13
N THR A 185 -23.96 -2.08 -8.96
CA THR A 185 -25.01 -2.57 -8.05
C THR A 185 -25.49 -3.96 -8.42
N SER A 186 -25.72 -4.23 -9.71
CA SER A 186 -26.09 -5.57 -10.19
C SER A 186 -24.94 -6.57 -10.03
N VAL A 187 -23.69 -6.15 -10.30
CA VAL A 187 -22.53 -7.04 -10.15
C VAL A 187 -22.30 -7.46 -8.70
N LEU A 188 -22.57 -6.56 -7.75
CA LEU A 188 -22.52 -6.82 -6.31
C LEU A 188 -23.85 -7.31 -5.73
N LYS A 189 -24.85 -7.62 -6.58
CA LYS A 189 -26.15 -8.21 -6.21
C LYS A 189 -27.01 -7.34 -5.27
N ALA A 190 -26.92 -6.02 -5.37
CA ALA A 190 -27.74 -5.09 -4.59
C ALA A 190 -29.24 -5.20 -4.94
N ASP A 191 -29.56 -5.56 -6.19
CA ASP A 191 -30.91 -5.82 -6.69
C ASP A 191 -31.65 -6.91 -5.90
N VAL A 192 -30.92 -7.92 -5.41
CA VAL A 192 -31.49 -8.95 -4.54
C VAL A 192 -32.01 -8.33 -3.24
N LEU A 193 -31.27 -7.40 -2.62
CA LEU A 193 -31.69 -6.74 -1.39
C LEU A 193 -32.83 -5.73 -1.64
N TRP A 194 -32.79 -5.00 -2.76
CA TRP A 194 -33.89 -4.11 -3.15
C TRP A 194 -35.21 -4.87 -3.33
N SER A 195 -35.17 -6.09 -3.87
CA SER A 195 -36.36 -6.94 -4.00
C SER A 195 -36.98 -7.35 -2.66
N LEU A 196 -36.21 -7.27 -1.56
CA LEU A 196 -36.66 -7.51 -0.19
C LEU A 196 -37.14 -6.22 0.50
N GLY A 197 -37.20 -5.10 -0.22
CA GLY A 197 -37.56 -3.78 0.35
C GLY A 197 -36.43 -3.11 1.13
N ILE A 198 -35.20 -3.62 1.04
CA ILE A 198 -34.02 -3.05 1.70
C ILE A 198 -33.38 -2.08 0.72
N THR A 199 -33.50 -0.78 0.95
CA THR A 199 -33.09 0.26 -0.01
C THR A 199 -32.23 1.38 0.60
N GLY A 200 -31.84 1.25 1.86
CA GLY A 200 -31.12 2.29 2.60
C GLY A 200 -32.00 3.17 3.49
N GLU A 201 -33.32 2.93 3.52
CA GLU A 201 -34.25 3.76 4.28
C GLU A 201 -33.88 3.87 5.78
N GLY A 202 -33.91 5.10 6.30
CA GLY A 202 -33.66 5.40 7.72
C GLY A 202 -32.20 5.36 8.14
N VAL A 203 -31.27 5.22 7.20
CA VAL A 203 -29.81 5.30 7.41
C VAL A 203 -29.30 6.66 6.96
N ARG A 204 -28.55 7.34 7.84
CA ARG A 204 -27.95 8.65 7.56
C ARG A 204 -26.52 8.47 7.09
N VAL A 205 -26.24 8.93 5.88
CA VAL A 205 -24.93 8.82 5.26
C VAL A 205 -24.35 10.22 5.07
N ALA A 206 -23.22 10.49 5.71
CA ALA A 206 -22.47 11.72 5.49
C ALA A 206 -21.42 11.55 4.39
N VAL A 207 -21.38 12.52 3.49
CA VAL A 207 -20.37 12.60 2.42
C VAL A 207 -19.55 13.87 2.64
N PHE A 208 -18.27 13.68 2.97
CA PHE A 208 -17.32 14.76 3.17
C PHE A 208 -16.52 14.94 1.88
N ASP A 209 -16.90 15.93 1.07
CA ASP A 209 -16.30 16.13 -0.25
C ASP A 209 -16.50 17.58 -0.77
N THR A 210 -16.47 17.78 -2.09
CA THR A 210 -16.62 19.08 -2.76
C THR A 210 -18.05 19.62 -2.78
N GLY A 211 -19.04 18.87 -2.29
CA GLY A 211 -20.45 19.27 -2.24
C GLY A 211 -21.37 18.37 -3.08
N LEU A 212 -22.58 18.85 -3.36
CA LEU A 212 -23.56 18.17 -4.21
C LEU A 212 -24.34 19.18 -5.06
N ALA A 213 -24.46 18.88 -6.36
CA ALA A 213 -25.25 19.66 -7.31
C ALA A 213 -26.70 19.88 -6.84
N ARG A 214 -27.15 21.14 -6.80
CA ARG A 214 -28.41 21.54 -6.11
C ARG A 214 -29.69 20.90 -6.64
N HIS A 215 -29.82 20.72 -7.95
CA HIS A 215 -31.06 20.30 -8.61
C HIS A 215 -30.88 19.02 -9.43
N HIS A 216 -30.01 18.11 -8.97
CA HIS A 216 -29.69 16.93 -9.75
C HIS A 216 -30.80 15.86 -9.64
N PRO A 217 -31.34 15.36 -10.78
CA PRO A 217 -32.52 14.48 -10.80
C PRO A 217 -32.32 13.09 -10.18
N HIS A 218 -31.07 12.69 -9.91
CA HIS A 218 -30.73 11.38 -9.39
C HIS A 218 -31.02 11.27 -7.88
N PHE A 219 -31.10 12.38 -7.16
CA PHE A 219 -31.18 12.39 -5.70
C PHE A 219 -32.58 12.74 -5.22
N GLY A 220 -33.17 11.85 -4.42
CA GLY A 220 -34.51 12.07 -3.84
C GLY A 220 -34.52 12.43 -2.36
N ARG A 221 -33.50 12.05 -1.59
CA ARG A 221 -33.46 12.16 -0.11
C ARG A 221 -32.19 12.86 0.39
N VAL A 222 -31.98 14.10 -0.06
CA VAL A 222 -30.93 14.97 0.51
C VAL A 222 -31.51 15.69 1.72
N ARG A 223 -31.14 15.27 2.93
CA ARG A 223 -31.63 15.88 4.18
C ARG A 223 -30.98 17.21 4.47
N GLU A 224 -29.68 17.29 4.19
CA GLU A 224 -28.88 18.42 4.58
C GLU A 224 -27.71 18.61 3.62
N ARG A 225 -27.42 19.89 3.35
CA ARG A 225 -26.19 20.35 2.69
C ARG A 225 -25.63 21.47 3.55
N THR A 226 -24.38 21.34 3.96
CA THR A 226 -23.69 22.34 4.79
C THR A 226 -22.36 22.72 4.18
N ASP A 227 -22.00 23.98 4.36
CA ASP A 227 -20.71 24.53 3.98
C ASP A 227 -19.86 24.76 5.24
N TRP A 228 -18.62 24.28 5.20
CA TRP A 228 -17.64 24.44 6.26
C TRP A 228 -16.46 25.33 5.83
N THR A 229 -16.41 25.75 4.57
CA THR A 229 -15.26 26.46 3.99
C THR A 229 -15.37 27.98 4.06
N GLY A 230 -16.58 28.50 4.33
CA GLY A 230 -16.85 29.93 4.42
C GLY A 230 -17.10 30.61 3.07
N GLU A 231 -17.12 29.87 1.96
CA GLU A 231 -17.47 30.40 0.63
C GLU A 231 -18.98 30.67 0.49
N ASN A 232 -19.80 30.21 1.45
CA ASN A 232 -21.25 30.38 1.48
C ASN A 232 -21.94 29.79 0.24
N THR A 233 -21.40 28.70 -0.29
CA THR A 233 -21.99 27.92 -1.38
C THR A 233 -22.18 26.48 -0.96
N LEU A 234 -23.28 25.88 -1.42
CA LEU A 234 -23.60 24.47 -1.17
C LEU A 234 -23.44 23.62 -2.43
N ASP A 235 -23.15 24.25 -3.57
CA ASP A 235 -23.11 23.60 -4.89
C ASP A 235 -21.75 22.94 -5.13
N ASP A 236 -21.71 21.99 -6.07
CA ASP A 236 -20.49 21.25 -6.40
C ASP A 236 -19.91 21.71 -7.74
N ALA A 237 -18.93 22.63 -7.68
CA ALA A 237 -18.26 23.12 -8.88
C ALA A 237 -17.29 22.10 -9.51
N LEU A 238 -16.82 21.11 -8.72
CA LEU A 238 -15.76 20.17 -9.13
C LEU A 238 -16.31 18.82 -9.59
N GLY A 239 -17.48 18.44 -9.08
CA GLY A 239 -18.22 17.25 -9.47
C GLY A 239 -17.82 15.94 -8.83
N HIS A 240 -16.79 15.96 -7.98
CA HIS A 240 -16.34 14.76 -7.28
C HIS A 240 -17.36 14.33 -6.23
N GLY A 241 -17.82 15.26 -5.38
CA GLY A 241 -18.82 14.99 -4.35
C GLY A 241 -20.16 14.52 -4.93
N THR A 242 -20.60 15.09 -6.05
CA THR A 242 -21.81 14.65 -6.77
C THR A 242 -21.68 13.20 -7.27
N PHE A 243 -20.52 12.85 -7.82
CA PHE A 243 -20.26 11.47 -8.26
C PHE A 243 -20.26 10.49 -7.06
N VAL A 244 -19.57 10.84 -5.97
CA VAL A 244 -19.47 10.04 -4.75
C VAL A 244 -20.86 9.81 -4.14
N ALA A 245 -21.65 10.87 -3.98
CA ALA A 245 -23.04 10.76 -3.51
C ALA A 245 -23.90 9.90 -4.46
N GLY A 246 -23.67 10.00 -5.77
CA GLY A 246 -24.36 9.20 -6.80
C GLY A 246 -24.15 7.70 -6.63
N VAL A 247 -22.91 7.27 -6.44
CA VAL A 247 -22.57 5.85 -6.19
C VAL A 247 -23.25 5.34 -4.91
N ILE A 248 -23.45 6.19 -3.91
CA ILE A 248 -24.13 5.83 -2.66
C ILE A 248 -25.65 5.72 -2.85
N ALA A 249 -26.32 6.76 -3.40
CA ALA A 249 -27.78 6.88 -3.31
C ALA A 249 -28.49 7.43 -4.56
N SER A 250 -27.91 7.31 -5.76
CA SER A 250 -28.63 7.64 -7.01
C SER A 250 -29.88 6.75 -7.18
N ARG A 251 -31.01 7.37 -7.55
CA ARG A 251 -32.33 6.74 -7.77
C ARG A 251 -32.72 6.63 -9.25
N ALA A 252 -32.05 7.37 -10.14
CA ALA A 252 -32.39 7.45 -11.55
C ALA A 252 -31.08 7.50 -12.34
N ASP A 253 -30.91 6.59 -13.31
CA ASP A 253 -29.66 6.36 -14.05
C ASP A 253 -28.44 6.07 -13.15
N CYS A 254 -27.50 5.20 -13.56
CA CYS A 254 -26.33 4.79 -12.75
C CYS A 254 -26.65 4.64 -11.24
N LEU A 255 -27.65 3.81 -10.93
CA LEU A 255 -28.19 3.66 -9.56
C LEU A 255 -27.08 3.41 -8.54
N GLY A 256 -27.22 4.09 -7.40
CA GLY A 256 -26.41 3.86 -6.23
C GLY A 256 -26.91 2.66 -5.43
N PHE A 257 -26.15 2.24 -4.42
CA PHE A 257 -26.49 1.07 -3.61
C PHE A 257 -27.70 1.27 -2.71
N ALA A 258 -27.84 2.45 -2.11
CA ALA A 258 -28.82 2.79 -1.09
C ALA A 258 -29.68 3.99 -1.53
N PRO A 259 -30.56 3.83 -2.54
CA PRO A 259 -31.34 4.93 -3.14
C PRO A 259 -32.26 5.68 -2.16
N ASP A 260 -32.61 5.06 -1.04
CA ASP A 260 -33.51 5.65 -0.03
C ASP A 260 -32.80 6.10 1.26
N ALA A 261 -31.47 6.13 1.25
CA ALA A 261 -30.67 6.66 2.34
C ALA A 261 -30.81 8.18 2.48
N ASP A 262 -30.69 8.66 3.71
CA ASP A 262 -30.74 10.07 4.06
C ASP A 262 -29.33 10.67 3.89
N LEU A 263 -29.11 11.40 2.79
CA LEU A 263 -27.82 12.02 2.48
C LEU A 263 -27.61 13.32 3.28
N HIS A 264 -26.46 13.41 3.94
CA HIS A 264 -25.92 14.60 4.59
C HIS A 264 -24.63 15.01 3.88
N ILE A 265 -24.67 16.09 3.11
CA ILE A 265 -23.54 16.50 2.26
C ILE A 265 -22.76 17.61 2.96
N PHE A 266 -21.54 17.31 3.36
CA PHE A 266 -20.68 18.25 4.07
C PHE A 266 -19.59 18.70 3.11
N ARG A 267 -19.73 19.94 2.64
CA ARG A 267 -18.72 20.57 1.80
C ARG A 267 -17.57 21.03 2.69
N VAL A 268 -16.44 20.34 2.59
CA VAL A 268 -15.24 20.62 3.38
C VAL A 268 -14.07 21.11 2.53
N PHE A 269 -14.22 21.14 1.20
CA PHE A 269 -13.24 21.71 0.28
C PHE A 269 -13.83 22.89 -0.47
N THR A 270 -13.01 23.93 -0.63
CA THR A 270 -13.34 25.08 -1.48
C THR A 270 -13.32 24.71 -2.96
N ASP A 271 -13.72 25.63 -3.85
CA ASP A 271 -13.59 25.43 -5.30
C ASP A 271 -12.12 25.41 -5.75
N ASN A 272 -11.26 26.08 -4.98
CA ASN A 272 -9.79 26.00 -5.11
C ASN A 272 -9.21 24.74 -4.43
N GLN A 273 -10.07 23.87 -3.91
CA GLN A 273 -9.76 22.60 -3.27
C GLN A 273 -8.88 22.71 -2.03
N VAL A 274 -9.11 23.76 -1.25
CA VAL A 274 -8.48 24.01 0.04
C VAL A 274 -9.43 23.60 1.16
N SER A 275 -8.89 22.99 2.22
CA SER A 275 -9.60 22.67 3.46
C SER A 275 -8.73 23.04 4.65
N TYR A 276 -9.32 23.23 5.84
CA TYR A 276 -8.56 23.35 7.09
C TYR A 276 -8.90 22.21 8.05
N THR A 277 -7.95 21.89 8.92
CA THR A 277 -8.11 20.94 10.00
C THR A 277 -9.32 21.28 10.86
N SER A 278 -9.41 22.54 11.32
CA SER A 278 -10.55 23.00 12.13
C SER A 278 -11.90 22.78 11.45
N TRP A 279 -11.98 22.86 10.12
CA TRP A 279 -13.22 22.60 9.38
C TRP A 279 -13.62 21.13 9.47
N PHE A 280 -12.66 20.20 9.34
CA PHE A 280 -12.91 18.78 9.59
C PHE A 280 -13.33 18.53 11.03
N LEU A 281 -12.65 19.12 12.01
CA LEU A 281 -12.99 18.94 13.43
C LEU A 281 -14.42 19.43 13.73
N ASP A 282 -14.81 20.59 13.21
CA ASP A 282 -16.16 21.13 13.34
C ASP A 282 -17.20 20.26 12.65
N ALA A 283 -16.94 19.84 11.41
CA ALA A 283 -17.81 18.98 10.63
C ALA A 283 -17.97 17.59 11.29
N PHE A 284 -16.90 17.03 11.87
CA PHE A 284 -16.93 15.77 12.61
C PHE A 284 -17.72 15.90 13.92
N ASN A 285 -17.49 16.97 14.70
CA ASN A 285 -18.30 17.25 15.89
C ASN A 285 -19.79 17.35 15.53
N TYR A 286 -20.12 18.02 14.43
CA TYR A 286 -21.48 18.12 13.94
C TYR A 286 -22.05 16.78 13.47
N ALA A 287 -21.27 15.94 12.79
CA ALA A 287 -21.67 14.60 12.40
C ALA A 287 -22.03 13.72 13.62
N ILE A 288 -21.26 13.82 14.70
CA ILE A 288 -21.56 13.14 15.98
C ILE A 288 -22.89 13.65 16.54
N MET A 289 -23.12 14.97 16.58
CA MET A 289 -24.36 15.56 17.09
C MET A 289 -25.58 15.18 16.24
N ARG A 290 -25.42 15.12 14.91
CA ARG A 290 -26.44 14.61 13.97
C ARG A 290 -26.61 13.09 14.03
N LYS A 291 -25.76 12.41 14.80
CA LYS A 291 -25.69 10.95 14.98
C LYS A 291 -25.58 10.23 13.64
N ILE A 292 -24.74 10.72 12.73
CA ILE A 292 -24.53 10.08 11.42
C ILE A 292 -24.19 8.60 11.60
N ASP A 293 -24.77 7.73 10.76
CA ASP A 293 -24.56 6.29 10.88
C ASP A 293 -23.33 5.84 10.07
N VAL A 294 -23.18 6.35 8.84
CA VAL A 294 -22.06 6.05 7.93
C VAL A 294 -21.42 7.35 7.45
N LEU A 295 -20.10 7.45 7.53
CA LEU A 295 -19.34 8.59 7.00
C LEU A 295 -18.39 8.09 5.92
N ASN A 296 -18.58 8.58 4.70
CA ASN A 296 -17.65 8.36 3.60
C ASN A 296 -16.68 9.54 3.47
N LEU A 297 -15.39 9.23 3.58
CA LEU A 297 -14.29 10.15 3.30
C LEU A 297 -13.48 9.59 2.14
N SER A 298 -13.89 9.93 0.90
CA SER A 298 -13.22 9.55 -0.36
C SER A 298 -11.90 10.28 -0.58
N ILE A 299 -11.21 10.63 0.50
CA ILE A 299 -10.07 11.52 0.57
C ILE A 299 -9.14 10.93 1.60
N GLY A 300 -7.87 10.81 1.25
CA GLY A 300 -6.81 10.49 2.20
C GLY A 300 -5.53 11.17 1.74
N GLY A 301 -4.72 11.64 2.67
CA GLY A 301 -3.46 12.31 2.38
C GLY A 301 -2.30 11.61 3.08
N PRO A 302 -1.06 12.01 2.77
CA PRO A 302 0.11 11.60 3.52
C PRO A 302 0.24 12.35 4.85
N ASP A 303 -0.71 13.22 5.28
CA ASP A 303 -0.56 13.94 6.55
C ASP A 303 -1.40 13.31 7.67
N PHE A 304 -0.68 12.53 8.47
CA PHE A 304 -1.11 11.83 9.67
C PHE A 304 -0.47 12.46 10.93
N MET A 305 0.28 13.56 10.76
CA MET A 305 0.87 14.33 11.85
C MET A 305 -0.12 15.31 12.47
N ASP A 306 -1.27 15.51 11.84
CA ASP A 306 -2.36 16.27 12.42
C ASP A 306 -3.11 15.46 13.48
N HIS A 307 -2.49 15.36 14.66
CA HIS A 307 -3.06 14.62 15.78
C HIS A 307 -4.51 15.01 16.12
N PRO A 308 -4.93 16.29 16.09
CA PRO A 308 -6.34 16.65 16.26
C PRO A 308 -7.29 15.89 15.33
N PHE A 309 -6.94 15.76 14.04
CA PHE A 309 -7.75 15.01 13.08
C PHE A 309 -7.82 13.52 13.42
N VAL A 310 -6.68 12.89 13.73
CA VAL A 310 -6.62 11.46 14.11
C VAL A 310 -7.41 11.19 15.40
N ASP A 311 -7.20 12.00 16.45
CA ASP A 311 -7.95 11.91 17.71
C ASP A 311 -9.47 12.02 17.45
N LYS A 312 -9.89 12.89 16.52
CA LYS A 312 -11.30 13.06 16.16
C LYS A 312 -11.88 11.89 15.37
N VAL A 313 -11.08 11.24 14.52
CA VAL A 313 -11.47 10.00 13.83
C VAL A 313 -11.79 8.89 14.83
N TRP A 314 -10.98 8.75 15.88
CA TRP A 314 -11.26 7.80 16.96
C TRP A 314 -12.54 8.16 17.71
N GLU A 315 -12.74 9.44 18.01
CA GLU A 315 -13.97 9.88 18.67
C GLU A 315 -15.23 9.64 17.84
N LEU A 316 -15.19 9.84 16.52
CA LEU A 316 -16.28 9.48 15.60
C LEU A 316 -16.64 7.99 15.73
N SER A 317 -15.64 7.12 15.65
CA SER A 317 -15.82 5.68 15.80
C SER A 317 -16.38 5.33 17.18
N ALA A 318 -15.88 5.95 18.25
CA ALA A 318 -16.41 5.77 19.61
C ALA A 318 -17.90 6.16 19.73
N ASN A 319 -18.35 7.14 18.95
CA ASN A 319 -19.74 7.57 18.83
C ASN A 319 -20.56 6.77 17.79
N LYS A 320 -20.08 5.57 17.42
CA LYS A 320 -20.72 4.60 16.51
C LYS A 320 -20.83 5.06 15.05
N VAL A 321 -20.07 6.06 14.64
CA VAL A 321 -20.01 6.46 13.23
C VAL A 321 -19.13 5.46 12.48
N ILE A 322 -19.68 4.77 11.48
CA ILE A 322 -18.92 3.83 10.65
C ILE A 322 -18.17 4.63 9.58
N MET A 323 -16.85 4.70 9.73
CA MET A 323 -16.00 5.47 8.81
C MET A 323 -15.43 4.60 7.68
N VAL A 324 -15.64 5.05 6.44
CA VAL A 324 -15.12 4.41 5.22
C VAL A 324 -14.21 5.39 4.50
N SER A 325 -13.00 4.95 4.15
CA SER A 325 -12.04 5.80 3.46
C SER A 325 -11.26 5.06 2.37
N ALA A 326 -10.86 5.82 1.36
CA ALA A 326 -10.08 5.34 0.23
C ALA A 326 -8.61 5.10 0.63
N ILE A 327 -8.03 3.95 0.25
CA ILE A 327 -6.67 3.57 0.67
C ILE A 327 -5.53 4.42 0.08
N GLY A 328 -5.80 5.19 -0.98
CA GLY A 328 -4.81 5.97 -1.73
C GLY A 328 -4.73 5.57 -3.21
N ASN A 329 -4.13 6.42 -4.03
CA ASN A 329 -4.04 6.23 -5.50
C ASN A 329 -2.59 6.17 -6.02
N ASP A 330 -1.64 5.93 -5.12
CA ASP A 330 -0.20 6.02 -5.37
C ASP A 330 0.42 4.64 -5.65
N GLY A 331 -0.42 3.63 -5.91
CA GLY A 331 0.01 2.32 -6.38
C GLY A 331 0.65 2.35 -7.78
N PRO A 332 1.38 1.29 -8.18
CA PRO A 332 1.40 -0.04 -7.56
C PRO A 332 2.53 -0.26 -6.55
N LEU A 333 3.30 0.78 -6.21
CA LEU A 333 4.37 0.72 -5.21
C LEU A 333 3.81 0.30 -3.85
N TYR A 334 4.59 -0.47 -3.09
CA TYR A 334 4.23 -0.92 -1.74
C TYR A 334 4.68 0.11 -0.72
N GLY A 335 3.90 0.32 0.33
CA GLY A 335 4.17 1.36 1.34
C GLY A 335 3.43 2.67 1.07
N THR A 336 2.45 2.66 0.15
CA THR A 336 1.78 3.86 -0.39
C THR A 336 0.41 4.15 0.23
N LEU A 337 0.14 3.62 1.42
CA LEU A 337 -1.15 3.76 2.08
C LEU A 337 -1.34 5.18 2.64
N ASN A 338 -2.55 5.73 2.51
CA ASN A 338 -2.87 7.07 2.99
C ASN A 338 -3.73 7.07 4.27
N ASN A 339 -3.58 8.13 5.08
CA ASN A 339 -4.40 8.37 6.26
C ASN A 339 -5.72 9.07 5.87
N PRO A 340 -6.87 8.75 6.51
CA PRO A 340 -7.06 7.86 7.66
C PRO A 340 -7.37 6.39 7.33
N ALA A 341 -7.30 5.98 6.06
CA ALA A 341 -7.65 4.62 5.64
C ALA A 341 -6.72 3.54 6.21
N ASP A 342 -5.52 3.91 6.63
CA ASP A 342 -4.52 3.06 7.30
C ASP A 342 -4.79 2.81 8.80
N GLN A 343 -5.73 3.55 9.42
CA GLN A 343 -6.08 3.40 10.83
C GLN A 343 -6.88 2.11 11.11
N MET A 344 -6.75 1.56 12.33
CA MET A 344 -7.40 0.29 12.70
C MET A 344 -8.93 0.36 12.66
N ASP A 345 -9.53 1.48 13.03
CA ASP A 345 -11.00 1.61 13.15
C ASP A 345 -11.68 2.10 11.87
N VAL A 346 -10.89 2.56 10.90
CA VAL A 346 -11.39 2.96 9.59
C VAL A 346 -11.43 1.75 8.68
N ILE A 347 -12.50 1.65 7.88
CA ILE A 347 -12.60 0.66 6.81
C ILE A 347 -11.86 1.24 5.59
N GLY A 348 -10.62 0.80 5.39
CA GLY A 348 -9.76 1.20 4.29
C GLY A 348 -10.03 0.38 3.05
N VAL A 349 -10.42 1.03 1.96
CA VAL A 349 -10.92 0.38 0.74
C VAL A 349 -9.96 0.54 -0.43
N GLY A 350 -9.49 -0.59 -0.97
CA GLY A 350 -8.73 -0.65 -2.22
C GLY A 350 -9.61 -0.82 -3.48
N GLY A 351 -9.04 -0.52 -4.64
CA GLY A 351 -9.75 -0.52 -5.93
C GLY A 351 -9.39 -1.70 -6.83
N ILE A 352 -10.39 -2.32 -7.46
CA ILE A 352 -10.23 -3.35 -8.50
C ILE A 352 -10.94 -2.96 -9.80
N GLY A 353 -10.55 -3.59 -10.90
CA GLY A 353 -11.27 -3.55 -12.18
C GLY A 353 -12.41 -4.57 -12.25
N PHE A 354 -13.26 -4.44 -13.28
CA PHE A 354 -14.35 -5.40 -13.56
C PHE A 354 -13.86 -6.82 -13.91
N ASP A 355 -12.57 -6.99 -14.15
CA ASP A 355 -11.86 -8.26 -14.36
C ASP A 355 -11.34 -8.88 -13.05
N ASP A 356 -11.74 -8.35 -11.89
CA ASP A 356 -11.30 -8.77 -10.56
C ASP A 356 -9.78 -8.65 -10.33
N ARG A 357 -9.08 -7.80 -11.10
CA ARG A 357 -7.68 -7.46 -10.86
C ARG A 357 -7.54 -6.21 -10.01
N ILE A 358 -6.58 -6.22 -9.08
CA ILE A 358 -6.22 -5.01 -8.32
C ILE A 358 -5.83 -3.90 -9.30
N ALA A 359 -6.49 -2.75 -9.19
CA ALA A 359 -6.24 -1.62 -10.06
C ALA A 359 -4.80 -1.11 -9.84
N LYS A 360 -4.10 -0.71 -10.91
CA LYS A 360 -2.69 -0.29 -10.81
C LYS A 360 -2.51 0.89 -9.86
N PHE A 361 -3.43 1.86 -9.91
CA PHE A 361 -3.41 3.03 -9.02
C PHE A 361 -3.70 2.69 -7.55
N SER A 362 -4.34 1.56 -7.23
CA SER A 362 -4.70 1.27 -5.83
C SER A 362 -3.44 1.14 -4.98
N SER A 363 -3.31 2.01 -3.99
CA SER A 363 -2.28 1.91 -2.96
C SER A 363 -2.35 0.56 -2.24
N ARG A 364 -1.19 0.08 -1.80
CA ARG A 364 -0.99 -1.26 -1.23
C ARG A 364 0.28 -1.34 -0.39
N GLY A 365 0.47 -2.48 0.28
CA GLY A 365 1.59 -2.72 1.18
C GLY A 365 1.14 -2.70 2.64
N MET A 366 2.09 -2.95 3.53
CA MET A 366 1.85 -2.85 4.97
C MET A 366 1.84 -1.40 5.43
N THR A 367 1.23 -1.14 6.60
CA THR A 367 1.29 0.19 7.21
C THR A 367 2.72 0.56 7.60
N THR A 368 3.10 1.82 7.39
CA THR A 368 4.46 2.32 7.64
C THR A 368 4.73 2.63 9.12
N TRP A 369 3.68 2.82 9.93
CA TRP A 369 3.75 3.14 11.36
C TRP A 369 4.59 2.17 12.19
N GLU A 370 4.50 0.87 11.90
CA GLU A 370 5.15 -0.17 12.70
C GLU A 370 6.46 -0.67 12.07
N LEU A 371 6.85 -0.19 10.88
CA LEU A 371 8.08 -0.59 10.19
C LEU A 371 9.37 -0.36 11.00
N PRO A 372 9.51 0.70 11.81
CA PRO A 372 10.68 0.86 12.68
C PRO A 372 10.87 -0.29 13.68
N HIS A 373 9.81 -1.05 13.97
CA HIS A 373 9.82 -2.24 14.82
C HIS A 373 9.86 -3.54 14.01
N GLY A 374 9.95 -3.47 12.69
CA GLY A 374 10.25 -4.56 11.77
C GLY A 374 9.18 -4.86 10.73
N TYR A 375 7.88 -4.73 11.04
CA TYR A 375 6.80 -5.07 10.09
C TYR A 375 5.54 -4.23 10.36
N GLY A 376 4.83 -3.87 9.30
CA GLY A 376 3.56 -3.15 9.34
C GLY A 376 2.34 -4.03 9.60
N ARG A 377 1.15 -3.42 9.66
CA ARG A 377 -0.16 -4.08 9.75
C ARG A 377 -0.76 -4.32 8.37
N MET A 378 -1.68 -5.29 8.31
CA MET A 378 -2.45 -5.64 7.12
C MET A 378 -3.44 -4.53 6.74
N LYS A 379 -3.24 -3.95 5.55
CA LYS A 379 -4.16 -3.05 4.84
C LYS A 379 -4.01 -3.25 3.32
N PRO A 380 -4.99 -2.87 2.48
CA PRO A 380 -6.35 -2.42 2.81
C PRO A 380 -7.15 -3.48 3.60
N ASP A 381 -8.30 -3.11 4.16
CA ASP A 381 -9.16 -4.10 4.85
C ASP A 381 -9.87 -5.00 3.82
N ILE A 382 -10.43 -4.39 2.78
CA ILE A 382 -11.12 -5.05 1.67
C ILE A 382 -10.87 -4.30 0.36
N VAL A 383 -11.23 -4.93 -0.76
CA VAL A 383 -11.23 -4.30 -2.07
C VAL A 383 -12.60 -4.36 -2.74
N THR A 384 -12.89 -3.38 -3.59
CA THR A 384 -14.10 -3.38 -4.43
C THR A 384 -13.85 -2.63 -5.73
N TYR A 385 -14.84 -2.62 -6.63
CA TYR A 385 -14.72 -1.98 -7.92
C TYR A 385 -14.43 -0.48 -7.78
N GLY A 386 -13.31 -0.06 -8.36
CA GLY A 386 -12.87 1.34 -8.36
C GLY A 386 -12.38 1.81 -9.72
N SER A 387 -12.42 0.98 -10.77
CA SER A 387 -12.02 1.36 -12.12
C SER A 387 -13.21 1.28 -13.07
N GLY A 388 -13.44 2.37 -13.81
CA GLY A 388 -14.52 2.49 -14.79
C GLY A 388 -15.92 2.45 -14.19
N VAL A 389 -16.11 2.92 -12.95
CA VAL A 389 -17.42 2.89 -12.28
C VAL A 389 -18.25 4.07 -12.75
N GLN A 390 -19.51 3.80 -13.09
CA GLN A 390 -20.48 4.82 -13.46
C GLN A 390 -21.14 5.44 -12.23
N GLY A 391 -21.28 6.77 -12.22
CA GLY A 391 -21.94 7.53 -11.18
C GLY A 391 -22.46 8.88 -11.71
N SER A 392 -23.15 9.63 -10.87
CA SER A 392 -23.82 10.88 -11.23
C SER A 392 -22.84 11.97 -11.71
N SER A 393 -23.20 12.68 -12.78
CA SER A 393 -22.46 13.84 -13.29
C SER A 393 -23.12 15.16 -12.85
N VAL A 394 -22.35 16.20 -12.54
CA VAL A 394 -22.90 17.52 -12.12
C VAL A 394 -23.97 18.07 -13.07
N THR A 395 -23.77 17.86 -14.39
CA THR A 395 -24.67 18.32 -15.45
C THR A 395 -25.89 17.42 -15.68
N GLY A 396 -26.07 16.38 -14.86
CA GLY A 396 -27.05 15.31 -15.05
C GLY A 396 -26.51 14.11 -15.85
N GLY A 397 -27.20 12.99 -15.76
CA GLY A 397 -26.78 11.72 -16.37
C GLY A 397 -25.58 11.09 -15.65
N CYS A 398 -24.90 10.18 -16.35
CA CYS A 398 -23.83 9.35 -15.77
C CYS A 398 -22.46 9.68 -16.38
N ARG A 399 -21.42 9.68 -15.53
CA ARG A 399 -20.01 9.76 -15.91
C ARG A 399 -19.27 8.55 -15.35
N SER A 400 -18.14 8.18 -15.96
CA SER A 400 -17.32 7.05 -15.52
C SER A 400 -16.01 7.53 -14.92
N LEU A 401 -15.68 7.09 -13.70
CA LEU A 401 -14.43 7.43 -13.01
C LEU A 401 -13.67 6.20 -12.53
N SER A 402 -12.34 6.36 -12.44
CA SER A 402 -11.41 5.39 -11.86
C SER A 402 -10.64 6.01 -10.68
N GLY A 403 -10.65 5.38 -9.50
CA GLY A 403 -9.91 5.79 -8.30
C GLY A 403 -10.34 5.00 -7.05
N THR A 404 -9.54 4.98 -5.99
CA THR A 404 -9.96 4.39 -4.68
C THR A 404 -11.01 5.25 -3.98
N SER A 405 -11.04 6.55 -4.30
CA SER A 405 -12.13 7.49 -3.98
C SER A 405 -13.47 7.14 -4.60
N VAL A 406 -13.46 6.29 -5.64
CA VAL A 406 -14.63 5.68 -6.28
C VAL A 406 -14.98 4.34 -5.62
N ALA A 407 -13.99 3.58 -5.15
CA ALA A 407 -14.22 2.33 -4.43
C ALA A 407 -14.79 2.54 -3.01
N SER A 408 -14.34 3.59 -2.29
CA SER A 408 -14.84 3.95 -0.96
C SER A 408 -16.38 4.14 -0.91
N PRO A 409 -17.02 4.94 -1.79
CA PRO A 409 -18.47 5.13 -1.75
C PRO A 409 -19.25 3.89 -2.16
N VAL A 410 -18.66 2.94 -2.89
CA VAL A 410 -19.28 1.63 -3.15
C VAL A 410 -19.47 0.89 -1.83
N VAL A 411 -18.45 0.88 -0.98
CA VAL A 411 -18.54 0.27 0.36
C VAL A 411 -19.46 1.06 1.27
N ALA A 412 -19.39 2.40 1.28
CA ALA A 412 -20.29 3.21 2.09
C ALA A 412 -21.78 3.02 1.70
N GLY A 413 -22.08 2.97 0.40
CA GLY A 413 -23.41 2.66 -0.11
C GLY A 413 -23.84 1.23 0.20
N ALA A 414 -22.94 0.25 0.09
CA ALA A 414 -23.21 -1.12 0.53
C ALA A 414 -23.55 -1.18 2.02
N ILE A 415 -22.77 -0.52 2.89
CA ILE A 415 -23.05 -0.48 4.33
C ILE A 415 -24.41 0.17 4.59
N ALA A 416 -24.74 1.28 3.92
CA ALA A 416 -26.04 1.94 4.09
C ALA A 416 -27.20 1.04 3.66
N LEU A 417 -27.04 0.29 2.57
CA LEU A 417 -28.01 -0.70 2.12
C LEU A 417 -28.18 -1.81 3.19
N LEU A 418 -27.08 -2.42 3.63
CA LEU A 418 -27.11 -3.47 4.67
C LEU A 418 -27.75 -2.98 5.97
N ALA A 419 -27.39 -1.77 6.40
CA ALA A 419 -27.85 -1.14 7.64
C ALA A 419 -29.37 -0.94 7.68
N SER A 420 -30.02 -0.71 6.54
CA SER A 420 -31.48 -0.56 6.49
C SER A 420 -32.25 -1.87 6.69
N GLY A 421 -31.59 -3.02 6.49
CA GLY A 421 -32.21 -4.34 6.55
C GLY A 421 -31.86 -5.17 7.79
N VAL A 422 -31.12 -4.59 8.76
CA VAL A 422 -30.65 -5.28 9.97
C VAL A 422 -30.98 -4.51 11.25
N PRO A 423 -31.05 -5.18 12.41
CA PRO A 423 -31.32 -4.51 13.68
C PRO A 423 -30.28 -3.42 14.01
N ARG A 424 -30.73 -2.24 14.46
CA ARG A 424 -29.84 -1.09 14.76
C ARG A 424 -28.79 -1.38 15.84
N ASN A 425 -29.09 -2.29 16.77
CA ASN A 425 -28.14 -2.73 17.79
C ASN A 425 -26.98 -3.58 17.23
N HIS A 426 -27.11 -4.10 16.00
CA HIS A 426 -26.03 -4.82 15.32
C HIS A 426 -25.17 -3.89 14.46
N LEU A 427 -25.43 -2.58 14.46
CA LEU A 427 -24.73 -1.59 13.64
C LEU A 427 -23.74 -0.82 14.49
N THR A 428 -22.51 -1.33 14.52
CA THR A 428 -21.36 -0.71 15.17
C THR A 428 -20.16 -0.72 14.20
N PRO A 429 -19.15 0.16 14.39
CA PRO A 429 -17.93 0.12 13.58
C PRO A 429 -17.28 -1.27 13.54
N ALA A 430 -17.18 -1.94 14.70
CA ALA A 430 -16.62 -3.29 14.78
C ALA A 430 -17.45 -4.34 14.05
N SER A 431 -18.76 -4.41 14.28
CA SER A 431 -19.64 -5.43 13.68
C SER A 431 -19.70 -5.33 12.16
N VAL A 432 -19.77 -4.11 11.63
CA VAL A 432 -19.75 -3.87 10.18
C VAL A 432 -18.38 -4.21 9.60
N LYS A 433 -17.28 -3.77 10.24
CA LYS A 433 -15.94 -4.14 9.80
C LYS A 433 -15.74 -5.67 9.82
N GLN A 434 -16.22 -6.35 10.85
CA GLN A 434 -16.24 -7.82 10.93
C GLN A 434 -17.02 -8.45 9.80
N ALA A 435 -18.24 -8.00 9.53
CA ALA A 435 -19.07 -8.54 8.47
C ALA A 435 -18.38 -8.42 7.11
N LEU A 436 -17.81 -7.26 6.81
CA LEU A 436 -17.12 -7.03 5.54
C LEU A 436 -15.84 -7.86 5.42
N CYS A 437 -14.99 -7.89 6.45
CA CYS A 437 -13.73 -8.63 6.41
C CYS A 437 -13.93 -10.15 6.41
N ILE A 438 -14.78 -10.69 7.29
CA ILE A 438 -14.98 -12.14 7.43
C ILE A 438 -15.64 -12.75 6.19
N THR A 439 -16.51 -11.99 5.51
CA THR A 439 -17.26 -12.49 4.36
C THR A 439 -16.64 -12.16 3.01
N ALA A 440 -15.59 -11.32 2.98
CA ALA A 440 -14.90 -10.95 1.76
C ALA A 440 -14.39 -12.17 0.98
N ARG A 441 -14.55 -12.14 -0.34
CA ARG A 441 -14.09 -13.19 -1.23
C ARG A 441 -12.67 -12.92 -1.69
N ARG A 442 -11.73 -13.75 -1.26
CA ARG A 442 -10.34 -13.69 -1.72
C ARG A 442 -10.22 -13.80 -3.24
N LEU A 443 -9.38 -12.93 -3.79
CA LEU A 443 -8.93 -12.91 -5.17
C LEU A 443 -7.68 -13.78 -5.30
N THR A 444 -7.63 -14.57 -6.37
CA THR A 444 -6.47 -15.42 -6.66
C THR A 444 -5.34 -14.58 -7.23
N GLY A 445 -4.10 -14.83 -6.81
CA GLY A 445 -2.91 -14.20 -7.37
C GLY A 445 -2.44 -12.95 -6.62
N TYR A 446 -3.13 -12.57 -5.55
CA TYR A 446 -2.84 -11.38 -4.75
C TYR A 446 -2.57 -11.75 -3.30
N ASN A 447 -1.66 -11.03 -2.64
CA ASN A 447 -1.37 -11.22 -1.21
C ASN A 447 -2.24 -10.31 -0.33
N MET A 448 -2.24 -10.57 0.98
CA MET A 448 -3.08 -9.86 1.94
C MET A 448 -2.81 -8.35 2.02
N PHE A 449 -1.61 -7.88 1.66
CA PHE A 449 -1.27 -6.46 1.61
C PHE A 449 -1.70 -5.77 0.31
N GLU A 450 -2.26 -6.51 -0.65
CA GLU A 450 -2.84 -5.96 -1.89
C GLU A 450 -4.36 -5.97 -1.87
N GLN A 451 -4.95 -7.02 -1.29
CA GLN A 451 -6.39 -7.27 -1.34
C GLN A 451 -7.09 -7.22 0.02
N GLY A 452 -6.35 -7.14 1.12
CA GLY A 452 -6.92 -7.31 2.45
C GLY A 452 -7.54 -8.69 2.61
N HIS A 453 -8.76 -8.75 3.15
CA HIS A 453 -9.55 -9.97 3.25
C HIS A 453 -10.14 -10.41 1.89
N GLY A 454 -10.12 -9.52 0.89
CA GLY A 454 -10.56 -9.80 -0.47
C GLY A 454 -11.66 -8.85 -0.94
N LYS A 455 -12.36 -9.26 -1.99
CA LYS A 455 -13.43 -8.50 -2.62
C LYS A 455 -14.71 -8.52 -1.78
N LEU A 456 -15.37 -7.37 -1.65
CA LEU A 456 -16.69 -7.24 -1.02
C LEU A 456 -17.69 -8.31 -1.52
N ASP A 457 -18.31 -9.03 -0.58
CA ASP A 457 -19.47 -9.89 -0.80
C ASP A 457 -20.67 -9.35 -0.01
N LEU A 458 -21.52 -8.59 -0.71
CA LEU A 458 -22.66 -7.88 -0.12
C LEU A 458 -23.67 -8.83 0.54
N ILE A 459 -23.93 -9.97 -0.08
CA ILE A 459 -24.98 -10.90 0.36
C ILE A 459 -24.54 -11.66 1.60
N SER A 460 -23.30 -12.16 1.59
CA SER A 460 -22.75 -12.86 2.74
C SER A 460 -22.60 -11.91 3.94
N ALA A 461 -22.21 -10.64 3.70
CA ALA A 461 -22.17 -9.62 4.74
C ALA A 461 -23.57 -9.32 5.35
N TYR A 462 -24.62 -9.29 4.52
CA TYR A 462 -26.00 -9.09 4.98
C TYR A 462 -26.43 -10.20 5.93
N GLN A 463 -26.22 -11.46 5.52
CA GLN A 463 -26.56 -12.63 6.33
C GLN A 463 -25.81 -12.62 7.67
N PHE A 464 -24.51 -12.30 7.64
CA PHE A 464 -23.69 -12.20 8.85
C PHE A 464 -24.23 -11.15 9.82
N LEU A 465 -24.65 -9.97 9.33
CA LEU A 465 -25.18 -8.89 10.18
C LEU A 465 -26.58 -9.19 10.73
N ARG A 466 -27.42 -9.91 9.98
CA ARG A 466 -28.74 -10.34 10.47
C ARG A 466 -28.64 -11.27 11.67
N GLU A 467 -27.70 -12.20 11.62
CA GLU A 467 -27.45 -13.20 12.67
C GLU A 467 -26.32 -12.77 13.61
N TYR A 468 -25.98 -11.48 13.62
CA TYR A 468 -24.83 -10.99 14.38
C TYR A 468 -25.07 -11.12 15.88
N GLU A 469 -24.13 -11.80 16.53
CA GLU A 469 -23.97 -11.77 17.98
C GLU A 469 -22.66 -11.03 18.32
N PRO A 470 -22.67 -10.09 19.28
CA PRO A 470 -21.49 -9.37 19.71
C PRO A 470 -20.33 -10.32 20.02
N LYS A 471 -19.26 -10.19 19.24
CA LYS A 471 -18.05 -11.03 19.36
C LYS A 471 -16.81 -10.26 18.97
N ALA A 472 -15.66 -10.68 19.49
CA ALA A 472 -14.39 -10.19 19.02
C ALA A 472 -13.87 -11.04 17.83
N SER A 473 -12.94 -10.50 17.05
CA SER A 473 -12.30 -11.20 15.93
C SER A 473 -10.88 -10.71 15.71
N LEU A 474 -10.09 -11.49 14.98
CA LEU A 474 -8.69 -11.18 14.65
C LEU A 474 -8.55 -10.94 13.14
N SER A 475 -7.69 -9.99 12.77
CA SER A 475 -7.37 -9.65 11.39
C SER A 475 -5.85 -9.54 11.22
N PRO A 476 -5.18 -10.49 10.53
CA PRO A 476 -5.76 -11.69 9.91
C PRO A 476 -6.29 -12.72 10.94
N PRO A 477 -7.21 -13.62 10.56
CA PRO A 477 -7.81 -14.60 11.48
C PRO A 477 -6.94 -15.82 11.78
N TYR A 478 -5.79 -15.96 11.10
CA TYR A 478 -4.77 -16.99 11.31
C TYR A 478 -3.43 -16.49 10.78
N ILE A 479 -2.35 -17.18 11.12
CA ILE A 479 -1.01 -16.92 10.59
C ILE A 479 -0.47 -18.24 10.02
N ASP A 480 -0.39 -18.34 8.69
CA ASP A 480 0.14 -19.51 8.00
C ASP A 480 1.33 -19.09 7.13
N LEU A 481 2.53 -19.21 7.68
CA LEU A 481 3.78 -18.88 6.98
C LEU A 481 4.12 -19.88 5.87
N THR A 482 3.25 -20.87 5.60
CA THR A 482 3.39 -21.77 4.46
C THR A 482 2.49 -21.36 3.27
N GLU A 483 1.53 -20.45 3.48
CA GLU A 483 0.59 -20.00 2.45
C GLU A 483 1.16 -18.84 1.62
N CYS A 484 2.01 -19.14 0.65
CA CYS A 484 2.81 -18.09 0.05
C CYS A 484 2.08 -17.07 -0.83
N GLN A 485 0.96 -17.47 -1.42
CA GLN A 485 0.18 -16.57 -2.25
C GLN A 485 -0.46 -15.43 -1.43
N TYR A 486 -0.85 -15.72 -0.19
CA TYR A 486 -1.63 -14.79 0.64
C TYR A 486 -0.79 -14.14 1.75
N MET A 487 0.07 -14.91 2.43
CA MET A 487 0.86 -14.48 3.60
C MET A 487 2.24 -13.90 3.25
N TRP A 488 2.44 -13.45 2.01
CA TRP A 488 3.65 -12.68 1.67
C TRP A 488 3.72 -11.41 2.55
N PRO A 489 4.89 -11.01 3.10
CA PRO A 489 6.22 -11.58 2.89
C PRO A 489 6.60 -12.72 3.84
N TYR A 490 5.82 -12.99 4.87
CA TYR A 490 6.18 -13.94 5.93
C TYR A 490 6.44 -15.36 5.44
N CYS A 491 5.87 -15.73 4.29
CA CYS A 491 6.03 -17.06 3.73
C CYS A 491 7.35 -17.31 2.98
N THR A 492 7.99 -16.24 2.47
CA THR A 492 9.10 -16.38 1.50
C THR A 492 10.41 -16.73 2.19
N GLN A 493 10.45 -16.59 3.51
CA GLN A 493 11.56 -16.98 4.35
C GLN A 493 11.06 -17.88 5.48
N GLN A 494 11.58 -19.11 5.51
CA GLN A 494 11.28 -20.07 6.57
C GLN A 494 11.97 -19.67 7.88
N LEU A 495 11.41 -20.12 8.99
CA LEU A 495 11.98 -19.89 10.32
C LEU A 495 13.14 -20.85 10.59
N TYR A 496 14.12 -20.43 11.38
CA TYR A 496 15.22 -21.27 11.85
C TYR A 496 15.77 -20.72 13.17
N TYR A 497 16.49 -21.57 13.90
CA TYR A 497 17.13 -21.18 15.16
C TYR A 497 18.17 -20.07 14.93
N SER A 498 18.33 -19.18 15.92
CA SER A 498 19.24 -18.01 15.89
C SER A 498 18.89 -16.88 14.90
N ALA A 499 17.76 -16.98 14.18
CA ALA A 499 17.27 -15.88 13.35
C ALA A 499 16.70 -14.72 14.19
N GLN A 500 16.75 -13.50 13.64
CA GLN A 500 15.95 -12.39 14.13
C GLN A 500 14.47 -12.73 14.09
N PRO A 501 13.69 -12.25 15.07
CA PRO A 501 12.30 -12.63 15.17
C PRO A 501 11.50 -12.11 13.98
N THR A 502 10.68 -12.97 13.40
CA THR A 502 9.66 -12.53 12.45
C THR A 502 8.48 -11.99 13.23
N ILE A 503 8.07 -10.75 12.96
CA ILE A 503 6.94 -10.11 13.64
C ILE A 503 5.73 -10.07 12.73
N ALA A 504 4.60 -10.59 13.20
CA ALA A 504 3.31 -10.48 12.51
C ALA A 504 2.33 -9.69 13.37
N ASN A 505 1.81 -8.59 12.81
CA ASN A 505 0.82 -7.76 13.49
C ASN A 505 -0.60 -8.24 13.19
N VAL A 506 -1.42 -8.29 14.24
CA VAL A 506 -2.82 -8.69 14.18
C VAL A 506 -3.66 -7.58 14.79
N THR A 507 -4.65 -7.10 14.04
CA THR A 507 -5.67 -6.19 14.55
C THR A 507 -6.74 -7.00 15.27
N VAL A 508 -7.01 -6.62 16.52
CA VAL A 508 -8.12 -7.13 17.31
C VAL A 508 -9.31 -6.23 17.07
N ILE A 509 -10.42 -6.77 16.56
CA ILE A 509 -11.67 -6.04 16.39
C ILE A 509 -12.61 -6.49 17.50
N ASN A 510 -12.95 -5.59 18.41
CA ASN A 510 -13.80 -5.81 19.56
C ASN A 510 -15.26 -5.45 19.26
N GLY A 511 -16.06 -6.44 18.85
CA GLY A 511 -17.50 -6.26 18.66
C GLY A 511 -18.34 -6.32 19.93
N LEU A 512 -17.73 -6.49 21.11
CA LEU A 512 -18.44 -6.60 22.39
C LEU A 512 -18.85 -5.23 22.97
N GLY A 513 -18.06 -4.19 22.68
CA GLY A 513 -18.25 -2.84 23.19
C GLY A 513 -17.17 -1.87 22.70
N VAL A 514 -17.39 -0.57 22.94
CA VAL A 514 -16.49 0.52 22.50
C VAL A 514 -15.09 0.39 23.11
N SER A 515 -15.00 -0.10 24.34
CA SER A 515 -13.74 -0.34 25.03
C SER A 515 -13.62 -1.79 25.51
N GLY A 516 -12.40 -2.29 25.55
CA GLY A 516 -12.09 -3.60 26.10
C GLY A 516 -10.63 -3.71 26.52
N HIS A 517 -10.28 -4.85 27.10
CA HIS A 517 -8.92 -5.16 27.55
C HIS A 517 -8.54 -6.56 27.11
N VAL A 518 -7.26 -6.76 26.80
CA VAL A 518 -6.69 -8.09 26.64
C VAL A 518 -6.41 -8.64 28.04
N LYS A 519 -7.24 -9.58 28.49
CA LYS A 519 -7.17 -10.17 29.84
C LYS A 519 -6.04 -11.19 29.97
N GLY A 520 -5.76 -11.93 28.90
CA GLY A 520 -4.72 -12.94 28.92
C GLY A 520 -4.47 -13.55 27.55
N VAL A 521 -3.23 -13.95 27.34
CA VAL A 521 -2.74 -14.57 26.10
C VAL A 521 -2.02 -15.86 26.48
N THR A 522 -2.36 -16.97 25.84
CA THR A 522 -1.74 -18.29 26.11
C THR A 522 -1.32 -18.98 24.83
N TRP A 523 -0.16 -19.63 24.85
CA TRP A 523 0.43 -20.34 23.72
C TRP A 523 0.24 -21.86 23.86
N HIS A 524 -0.37 -22.48 22.85
CA HIS A 524 -0.71 -23.90 22.81
C HIS A 524 -0.04 -24.59 21.61
N PRO A 525 1.24 -24.99 21.73
CA PRO A 525 1.94 -25.70 20.66
C PRO A 525 1.34 -27.09 20.42
N HIS A 526 1.21 -27.50 19.15
CA HIS A 526 0.70 -28.83 18.81
C HIS A 526 1.83 -29.88 18.81
N LEU A 527 1.63 -30.96 19.56
CA LEU A 527 2.59 -32.06 19.64
C LEU A 527 2.62 -32.89 18.33
N PRO A 528 3.79 -33.45 17.94
CA PRO A 528 5.04 -33.49 18.73
C PRO A 528 5.99 -32.30 18.52
N HIS A 529 5.88 -31.54 17.42
CA HIS A 529 6.93 -30.60 17.00
C HIS A 529 6.63 -29.13 17.28
N GLY A 530 5.38 -28.76 17.58
CA GLY A 530 5.00 -27.35 17.83
C GLY A 530 5.74 -26.72 19.01
N VAL A 531 6.25 -27.53 19.94
CA VAL A 531 7.04 -27.08 21.10
C VAL A 531 8.38 -26.45 20.71
N LEU A 532 8.85 -26.67 19.48
CA LEU A 532 10.08 -26.05 18.94
C LEU A 532 9.90 -24.56 18.60
N LEU A 533 8.66 -24.06 18.60
CA LEU A 533 8.34 -22.66 18.37
C LEU A 533 8.11 -21.91 19.67
N SER A 534 8.91 -20.86 19.84
CA SER A 534 8.72 -19.84 20.84
C SER A 534 7.91 -18.68 20.26
N VAL A 535 6.87 -18.27 20.97
CA VAL A 535 6.02 -17.14 20.62
C VAL A 535 6.04 -16.12 21.75
N SER A 536 6.46 -14.90 21.46
CA SER A 536 6.32 -13.75 22.37
C SER A 536 5.27 -12.78 21.83
N VAL A 537 4.61 -12.03 22.71
CA VAL A 537 3.50 -11.14 22.33
C VAL A 537 3.61 -9.81 23.03
N GLU A 538 3.50 -8.73 22.25
CA GLU A 538 3.11 -7.41 22.74
C GLU A 538 1.68 -7.11 22.30
N HIS A 539 0.95 -6.31 23.07
CA HIS A 539 -0.41 -5.94 22.74
C HIS A 539 -0.82 -4.62 23.35
N SER A 540 -1.88 -4.01 22.82
CA SER A 540 -2.50 -2.88 23.47
C SER A 540 -3.15 -3.29 24.80
N SER A 541 -2.93 -2.48 25.84
CA SER A 541 -3.57 -2.68 27.15
C SER A 541 -5.06 -2.38 27.12
N ILE A 542 -5.46 -1.48 26.21
CA ILE A 542 -6.83 -1.05 25.98
C ILE A 542 -7.14 -1.25 24.49
N LEU A 543 -8.30 -1.82 24.20
CA LEU A 543 -8.91 -1.84 22.88
C LEU A 543 -9.84 -0.64 22.82
N TRP A 544 -9.45 0.43 22.12
CA TRP A 544 -10.25 1.63 22.00
C TRP A 544 -9.85 2.45 20.76
N PRO A 545 -10.83 2.98 19.99
CA PRO A 545 -12.26 2.68 20.05
C PRO A 545 -12.59 1.43 19.22
N TRP A 546 -13.21 0.40 19.80
CA TRP A 546 -13.57 -0.86 19.10
C TRP A 546 -12.42 -1.73 18.57
N SER A 547 -11.20 -1.25 18.43
CA SER A 547 -10.07 -2.08 18.00
C SER A 547 -8.83 -1.93 18.89
N GLY A 548 -7.90 -2.87 18.72
CA GLY A 548 -6.55 -2.80 19.25
C GLY A 548 -5.62 -3.69 18.45
N TRP A 549 -4.43 -3.98 18.99
CA TRP A 549 -3.38 -4.69 18.25
C TRP A 549 -2.67 -5.73 19.10
N LEU A 550 -2.16 -6.76 18.42
CA LEU A 550 -1.22 -7.76 18.92
C LEU A 550 -0.02 -7.79 17.97
N ALA A 551 1.20 -7.76 18.48
CA ALA A 551 2.43 -7.99 17.75
C ALA A 551 3.02 -9.33 18.19
N LEU A 552 3.02 -10.31 17.28
CA LEU A 552 3.46 -11.68 17.52
C LEU A 552 4.89 -11.84 17.03
N SER A 553 5.80 -12.23 17.92
CA SER A 553 7.21 -12.45 17.63
C SER A 553 7.50 -13.95 17.61
N PHE A 554 7.98 -14.47 16.48
CA PHE A 554 8.28 -15.88 16.28
C PHE A 554 9.79 -16.15 16.37
N ARG A 555 10.18 -17.10 17.21
CA ARG A 555 11.56 -17.62 17.32
C ARG A 555 11.55 -19.15 17.38
N VAL A 556 12.56 -19.78 16.77
CA VAL A 556 12.77 -21.23 16.91
C VAL A 556 13.70 -21.47 18.10
N LEU A 557 13.36 -22.43 18.95
CA LEU A 557 14.20 -22.83 20.08
C LEU A 557 15.43 -23.63 19.62
N GLU A 558 16.43 -23.75 20.48
CA GLU A 558 17.70 -24.43 20.17
C GLU A 558 17.51 -25.89 19.79
N GLU A 559 16.56 -26.58 20.41
CA GLU A 559 16.19 -27.96 20.09
C GLU A 559 15.65 -28.13 18.65
N GLY A 560 15.24 -27.03 18.02
CA GLY A 560 14.78 -26.97 16.63
C GLY A 560 15.87 -26.62 15.62
N ALA A 561 17.14 -26.48 16.03
CA ALA A 561 18.21 -26.01 15.15
C ALA A 561 18.45 -26.90 13.91
N ASP A 562 18.28 -28.22 14.04
CA ASP A 562 18.47 -29.20 12.95
C ASP A 562 17.13 -29.71 12.37
N PHE A 563 16.00 -29.12 12.79
CA PHE A 563 14.69 -29.58 12.37
C PHE A 563 14.33 -29.06 10.97
N ASP A 564 13.83 -29.94 10.10
CA ASP A 564 13.20 -29.59 8.82
C ASP A 564 11.77 -30.12 8.81
N GLY A 565 10.80 -29.23 8.84
CA GLY A 565 9.41 -29.63 8.86
C GLY A 565 8.44 -28.48 9.10
N VAL A 566 7.17 -28.83 9.21
CA VAL A 566 6.10 -27.89 9.50
C VAL A 566 5.69 -28.04 10.96
N ILE A 567 5.61 -26.92 11.64
CA ILE A 567 5.16 -26.79 13.03
C ILE A 567 3.79 -26.11 13.05
N GLU A 568 2.97 -26.54 14.00
CA GLU A 568 1.61 -26.05 14.18
C GLU A 568 1.37 -25.75 15.66
N GLY A 569 0.50 -24.78 15.91
CA GLY A 569 0.03 -24.44 17.24
C GLY A 569 -1.07 -23.41 17.15
N HIS A 570 -1.57 -22.98 18.30
CA HIS A 570 -2.53 -21.89 18.34
C HIS A 570 -2.32 -21.04 19.58
N MET A 571 -2.73 -19.79 19.47
CA MET A 571 -2.75 -18.85 20.57
C MET A 571 -4.20 -18.58 20.97
N ASN A 572 -4.47 -18.61 22.28
CA ASN A 572 -5.76 -18.19 22.82
C ASN A 572 -5.63 -16.78 23.40
N VAL A 573 -6.42 -15.85 22.87
CA VAL A 573 -6.48 -14.45 23.29
C VAL A 573 -7.82 -14.21 23.97
N THR A 574 -7.80 -13.90 25.26
CA THR A 574 -9.03 -13.61 26.01
C THR A 574 -9.24 -12.11 26.10
N ILE A 575 -10.35 -11.65 25.55
CA ILE A 575 -10.77 -10.26 25.56
C ILE A 575 -11.89 -10.12 26.58
N GLU A 576 -11.74 -9.12 27.44
CA GLU A 576 -12.73 -8.72 28.43
C GLU A 576 -13.27 -7.35 28.03
N SER A 577 -14.59 -7.23 27.89
CA SER A 577 -15.23 -5.98 27.47
C SER A 577 -16.60 -5.84 28.10
N HIS A 578 -17.00 -4.59 28.33
CA HIS A 578 -18.33 -4.27 28.83
C HIS A 578 -19.36 -4.44 27.72
N GLY A 579 -20.50 -5.06 28.03
CA GLY A 579 -21.63 -5.09 27.10
C GLY A 579 -22.19 -3.70 26.85
N GLU A 580 -22.61 -3.44 25.61
CA GLU A 580 -23.10 -2.13 25.17
C GLU A 580 -24.45 -1.70 25.79
N TYR A 581 -25.22 -2.65 26.35
CA TYR A 581 -26.60 -2.43 26.81
C TYR A 581 -26.80 -2.64 28.31
N GLY A 582 -26.30 -1.72 29.16
CA GLY A 582 -26.69 -1.63 30.57
C GLY A 582 -26.37 -2.85 31.47
N ASP A 583 -25.89 -3.95 30.89
CA ASP A 583 -25.34 -5.10 31.58
C ASP A 583 -24.04 -4.66 32.25
N LYS A 584 -24.10 -4.53 33.57
CA LYS A 584 -22.89 -4.38 34.40
C LYS A 584 -21.97 -5.60 34.33
N ALA A 585 -22.40 -6.68 33.66
CA ALA A 585 -21.65 -7.92 33.53
C ALA A 585 -20.62 -7.82 32.40
N MET A 586 -19.35 -8.03 32.75
CA MET A 586 -18.24 -8.16 31.82
C MET A 586 -18.40 -9.43 30.97
N ARG A 587 -18.21 -9.30 29.66
CA ARG A 587 -18.18 -10.44 28.74
C ARG A 587 -16.74 -10.81 28.44
N ASN A 588 -16.42 -12.08 28.61
CA ASN A 588 -15.12 -12.66 28.28
C ASN A 588 -15.27 -13.53 27.05
N VAL A 589 -14.49 -13.23 26.01
CA VAL A 589 -14.43 -14.04 24.79
C VAL A 589 -12.99 -14.46 24.56
N THR A 590 -12.78 -15.76 24.42
CA THR A 590 -11.48 -16.31 24.04
C THR A 590 -11.46 -16.60 22.55
N LEU A 591 -10.57 -15.93 21.83
CA LEU A 591 -10.32 -16.12 20.41
C LEU A 591 -9.14 -17.07 20.22
N MET A 592 -9.27 -17.97 19.26
CA MET A 592 -8.20 -18.87 18.84
C MET A 592 -7.54 -18.31 17.57
N LEU A 593 -6.23 -18.06 17.62
CA LEU A 593 -5.41 -17.72 16.45
C LEU A 593 -4.55 -18.92 16.07
N PRO A 594 -4.87 -19.64 14.98
CA PRO A 594 -4.04 -20.73 14.49
C PRO A 594 -2.73 -20.20 13.90
N ILE A 595 -1.64 -20.89 14.19
CA ILE A 595 -0.28 -20.54 13.75
C ILE A 595 0.35 -21.76 13.10
N ARG A 596 0.85 -21.59 11.88
CA ARG A 596 1.57 -22.62 11.13
C ARG A 596 2.81 -22.02 10.49
N ALA A 597 3.94 -22.69 10.63
CA ALA A 597 5.19 -22.23 10.05
C ALA A 597 6.04 -23.40 9.57
N ARG A 598 6.87 -23.17 8.55
CA ARG A 598 7.92 -24.10 8.17
C ARG A 598 9.20 -23.70 8.86
N VAL A 599 9.81 -24.66 9.55
CA VAL A 599 11.13 -24.54 10.16
C VAL A 599 12.13 -25.33 9.31
N ILE A 600 13.32 -24.77 9.14
CA ILE A 600 14.43 -25.37 8.41
C ILE A 600 15.69 -25.39 9.30
N PRO A 601 16.69 -26.24 8.96
CA PRO A 601 17.98 -26.19 9.61
C PRO A 601 18.66 -24.83 9.41
N VAL A 602 19.50 -24.44 10.37
CA VAL A 602 20.20 -23.15 10.36
C VAL A 602 20.97 -22.97 9.04
N PRO A 603 20.67 -21.93 8.24
CA PRO A 603 21.42 -21.64 7.02
C PRO A 603 22.88 -21.32 7.34
N VAL A 604 23.77 -21.68 6.41
CA VAL A 604 25.19 -21.33 6.53
C VAL A 604 25.36 -19.81 6.64
N ARG A 605 26.31 -19.37 7.47
CA ARG A 605 26.61 -17.95 7.75
C ARG A 605 26.68 -17.08 6.50
N THR A 606 27.34 -17.55 5.44
CA THR A 606 27.51 -16.80 4.18
C THR A 606 26.21 -16.57 3.40
N ARG A 607 25.11 -17.20 3.80
CA ARG A 607 23.77 -16.97 3.23
C ARG A 607 22.91 -16.06 4.08
N ARG A 608 23.35 -15.68 5.28
CA ARG A 608 22.59 -14.84 6.21
C ARG A 608 23.05 -13.39 6.10
N LEU A 609 22.11 -12.51 5.77
CA LEU A 609 22.32 -11.08 5.59
C LEU A 609 21.49 -10.32 6.64
N LEU A 610 22.10 -9.33 7.26
CA LEU A 610 21.43 -8.41 8.18
C LEU A 610 21.09 -7.13 7.41
N TRP A 611 19.85 -6.68 7.51
CA TRP A 611 19.37 -5.41 6.95
C TRP A 611 19.15 -4.42 8.08
N ASP A 612 19.73 -3.24 7.96
CA ASP A 612 19.54 -2.17 8.92
C ASP A 612 18.24 -1.41 8.70
N GLN A 613 17.23 -1.66 9.55
CA GLN A 613 15.99 -0.88 9.59
C GLN A 613 15.98 0.13 10.75
N PHE A 614 16.96 0.02 11.66
CA PHE A 614 17.01 0.84 12.86
C PHE A 614 17.47 2.26 12.56
N HIS A 615 18.23 2.47 11.48
CA HIS A 615 18.64 3.79 11.02
C HIS A 615 17.84 4.33 9.84
N SER A 616 16.88 3.56 9.33
CA SER A 616 15.95 4.02 8.29
C SER A 616 14.90 4.99 8.82
N LEU A 617 14.27 5.74 7.90
CA LEU A 617 13.21 6.71 8.18
C LEU A 617 12.13 6.18 9.11
N ARG A 618 11.81 7.00 10.11
CA ARG A 618 10.67 6.79 10.98
C ARG A 618 9.45 7.47 10.38
N TYR A 619 8.32 6.76 10.43
CA TYR A 619 7.02 7.34 10.16
C TYR A 619 6.31 7.75 11.48
N PRO A 620 5.79 8.98 11.62
CA PRO A 620 6.04 10.15 10.76
C PRO A 620 7.47 10.65 10.78
N GLY A 621 7.96 11.02 9.61
CA GLY A 621 9.24 11.68 9.43
C GLY A 621 9.08 13.20 9.25
N GLY A 622 10.18 13.93 9.39
CA GLY A 622 10.29 15.30 8.87
C GLY A 622 10.34 15.34 7.34
N TYR A 623 10.79 16.46 6.76
CA TYR A 623 11.05 16.48 5.32
C TYR A 623 12.33 15.73 5.02
N PHE A 624 12.18 14.55 4.42
CA PHE A 624 13.24 13.79 3.79
C PHE A 624 13.03 13.88 2.28
N PRO A 625 13.99 14.43 1.52
CA PRO A 625 13.85 14.62 0.10
C PRO A 625 14.02 13.29 -0.63
N ARG A 626 13.37 13.16 -1.80
CA ARG A 626 13.61 12.02 -2.70
C ARG A 626 15.10 11.84 -3.04
N ASP A 627 15.49 10.59 -3.19
CA ASP A 627 16.81 10.20 -3.69
C ASP A 627 17.06 10.77 -5.08
N ASP A 628 16.16 10.51 -6.05
CA ASP A 628 16.25 11.09 -7.39
C ASP A 628 15.75 12.54 -7.41
N LEU A 629 16.68 13.49 -7.42
CA LEU A 629 16.40 14.93 -7.50
C LEU A 629 15.69 15.37 -8.79
N ARG A 630 15.56 14.51 -9.81
CA ARG A 630 14.73 14.79 -10.99
C ARG A 630 13.25 14.51 -10.75
N ALA A 631 12.89 13.75 -9.73
CA ALA A 631 11.52 13.40 -9.38
C ALA A 631 10.75 14.59 -8.77
N LYS A 632 10.50 15.64 -9.56
CA LYS A 632 9.92 16.91 -9.09
C LYS A 632 8.44 16.87 -8.72
N HIS A 633 7.74 15.78 -9.01
CA HIS A 633 6.29 15.68 -8.80
C HIS A 633 5.91 15.31 -7.37
N ASP A 634 6.86 14.74 -6.64
CA ASP A 634 6.74 14.25 -5.28
C ASP A 634 8.09 14.49 -4.59
N PRO A 635 8.23 15.54 -3.76
CA PRO A 635 9.50 15.89 -3.16
C PRO A 635 9.87 15.03 -1.95
N LEU A 636 8.94 14.27 -1.35
CA LEU A 636 9.17 13.56 -0.09
C LEU A 636 9.45 12.08 -0.33
N ASP A 637 10.37 11.52 0.47
CA ASP A 637 10.45 10.06 0.59
C ASP A 637 9.44 9.54 1.60
N TRP A 638 8.36 8.95 1.09
CA TRP A 638 7.30 8.35 1.89
C TRP A 638 7.30 6.82 1.84
N HIS A 639 8.26 6.18 1.16
CA HIS A 639 8.20 4.72 0.93
C HIS A 639 8.79 3.88 2.06
N ALA A 640 9.31 4.54 3.11
CA ALA A 640 9.66 3.99 4.42
C ALA A 640 10.79 2.94 4.41
N ASP A 641 11.60 2.94 3.35
CA ASP A 641 12.93 2.30 3.23
C ASP A 641 13.01 0.92 3.86
N HIS A 642 12.13 0.04 3.37
CA HIS A 642 11.95 -1.30 3.90
C HIS A 642 12.02 -2.35 2.79
N LEU A 643 12.60 -3.51 3.12
CA LEU A 643 12.69 -4.70 2.25
C LEU A 643 11.37 -5.17 1.62
N HIS A 644 10.24 -4.70 2.13
CA HIS A 644 8.90 -5.13 1.74
C HIS A 644 8.02 -3.97 1.25
N THR A 645 8.60 -2.77 1.11
CA THR A 645 7.99 -1.57 0.52
C THR A 645 8.70 -1.22 -0.80
N ASN A 646 9.49 -0.14 -0.88
CA ASN A 646 10.29 0.26 -2.04
C ASN A 646 11.37 -0.77 -2.39
N PHE A 647 12.03 -1.41 -1.42
CA PHE A 647 13.09 -2.41 -1.70
C PHE A 647 12.59 -3.84 -1.94
N ARG A 648 11.28 -4.01 -2.20
CA ARG A 648 10.65 -5.33 -2.44
C ARG A 648 11.31 -6.13 -3.57
N ASP A 649 11.62 -5.49 -4.69
CA ASP A 649 12.23 -6.19 -5.84
C ASP A 649 13.64 -6.68 -5.52
N MET A 650 14.42 -5.89 -4.78
CA MET A 650 15.73 -6.29 -4.26
C MET A 650 15.61 -7.51 -3.33
N TYR A 651 14.66 -7.50 -2.39
CA TYR A 651 14.39 -8.64 -1.51
C TYR A 651 14.13 -9.92 -2.31
N HIS A 652 13.23 -9.86 -3.31
CA HIS A 652 12.94 -11.03 -4.16
C HIS A 652 14.18 -11.54 -4.88
N ARG A 653 15.00 -10.65 -5.44
CA ARG A 653 16.25 -11.03 -6.11
C ARG A 653 17.22 -11.73 -5.17
N LEU A 654 17.37 -11.25 -3.94
CA LEU A 654 18.26 -11.87 -2.97
C LEU A 654 17.73 -13.24 -2.52
N ARG A 655 16.42 -13.38 -2.31
CA ARG A 655 15.78 -14.66 -2.02
C ARG A 655 15.92 -15.67 -3.16
N GLU A 656 15.77 -15.24 -4.42
CA GLU A 656 16.01 -16.08 -5.61
C GLU A 656 17.45 -16.62 -5.66
N HIS A 657 18.42 -15.90 -5.10
CA HIS A 657 19.82 -16.31 -5.03
C HIS A 657 20.18 -17.08 -3.74
N GLY A 658 19.19 -17.39 -2.90
CA GLY A 658 19.32 -18.22 -1.70
C GLY A 658 19.85 -17.50 -0.46
N TYR A 659 19.78 -16.17 -0.41
CA TYR A 659 20.13 -15.39 0.78
C TYR A 659 18.94 -15.23 1.73
N TYR A 660 19.16 -15.35 3.02
CA TYR A 660 18.20 -15.08 4.10
C TYR A 660 18.43 -13.67 4.62
N LEU A 661 17.38 -12.85 4.62
CA LEU A 661 17.44 -11.46 5.03
C LEU A 661 16.74 -11.31 6.37
N GLU A 662 17.46 -10.77 7.34
CA GLU A 662 16.96 -10.57 8.69
C GLU A 662 16.91 -9.06 8.98
N VAL A 663 15.75 -8.59 9.44
CA VAL A 663 15.50 -7.15 9.67
C VAL A 663 15.98 -6.76 11.06
N MET A 664 16.92 -5.83 11.14
CA MET A 664 17.44 -5.26 12.39
C MET A 664 16.61 -4.05 12.80
N GLY A 665 15.63 -4.25 13.69
CA GLY A 665 14.79 -3.20 14.28
C GLY A 665 15.29 -2.66 15.63
N THR A 666 16.51 -3.02 16.03
CA THR A 666 17.15 -2.64 17.31
C THR A 666 18.60 -2.23 17.04
N PRO A 667 19.29 -1.52 17.95
CA PRO A 667 20.70 -1.19 17.76
C PRO A 667 21.57 -2.44 17.52
N LEU A 668 22.63 -2.32 16.73
CA LEU A 668 23.54 -3.42 16.42
C LEU A 668 24.17 -4.05 17.68
N THR A 669 24.31 -3.28 18.76
CA THR A 669 24.81 -3.76 20.07
C THR A 669 23.96 -4.89 20.66
N CYS A 670 22.71 -5.05 20.22
CA CYS A 670 21.79 -6.10 20.66
C CYS A 670 21.82 -7.36 19.79
N ILE A 671 22.62 -7.37 18.72
CA ILE A 671 22.65 -8.44 17.72
C ILE A 671 23.96 -9.21 17.79
N ASP A 672 23.89 -10.54 17.83
CA ASP A 672 25.07 -11.38 17.64
C ASP A 672 25.47 -11.41 16.16
N THR A 673 26.39 -10.50 15.82
CA THR A 673 26.89 -10.32 14.45
C THR A 673 27.72 -11.49 13.93
N SER A 674 28.20 -12.39 14.80
CA SER A 674 29.01 -13.54 14.39
C SER A 674 28.22 -14.54 13.51
N LEU A 675 26.89 -14.49 13.60
CA LEU A 675 25.96 -15.34 12.87
C LEU A 675 25.78 -14.95 11.39
N TYR A 676 26.19 -13.74 11.01
CA TYR A 676 25.90 -13.15 9.71
C TYR A 676 27.14 -13.07 8.82
N GLY A 677 26.92 -13.18 7.51
CA GLY A 677 27.96 -13.00 6.50
C GLY A 677 28.19 -11.53 6.17
N ALA A 678 27.11 -10.75 6.07
CA ALA A 678 27.19 -9.32 5.80
C ALA A 678 26.05 -8.50 6.44
N LEU A 679 26.36 -7.24 6.75
CA LEU A 679 25.41 -6.19 7.09
C LEU A 679 25.20 -5.28 5.86
N LEU A 680 23.94 -5.04 5.51
CA LEU A 680 23.51 -4.14 4.46
C LEU A 680 23.06 -2.82 5.09
N LEU A 681 23.76 -1.73 4.74
CA LEU A 681 23.35 -0.36 5.03
C LEU A 681 22.91 0.24 3.69
N VAL A 682 21.61 0.40 3.51
CA VAL A 682 21.05 0.95 2.27
C VAL A 682 20.15 2.09 2.67
N ASP A 683 20.48 3.26 2.15
CA ASP A 683 19.80 4.51 2.44
C ASP A 683 19.54 4.77 3.94
N PRO A 684 20.58 4.93 4.78
CA PRO A 684 20.38 5.25 6.18
C PRO A 684 20.29 6.76 6.39
N GLU A 685 19.26 7.22 7.11
CA GLU A 685 18.98 8.65 7.32
C GLU A 685 19.12 9.10 8.79
N ASP A 686 19.35 8.18 9.72
CA ASP A 686 19.60 8.48 11.15
C ASP A 686 21.11 8.45 11.50
N GLU A 687 21.43 8.92 12.71
CA GLU A 687 22.77 8.90 13.31
C GLU A 687 23.08 7.54 13.96
N TYR A 688 24.35 7.26 14.25
CA TYR A 688 24.78 6.02 14.93
C TYR A 688 25.23 6.28 16.37
N PHE A 689 24.96 5.35 17.28
CA PHE A 689 25.51 5.41 18.63
C PHE A 689 27.03 5.14 18.62
N PRO A 690 27.84 5.83 19.43
CA PRO A 690 29.28 5.54 19.54
C PRO A 690 29.58 4.08 19.91
N GLU A 691 28.78 3.48 20.77
CA GLU A 691 28.88 2.08 21.18
C GLU A 691 28.59 1.12 20.02
N GLU A 692 27.69 1.50 19.13
CA GLU A 692 27.34 0.74 17.94
C GLU A 692 28.47 0.79 16.90
N MET A 693 29.08 1.95 16.69
CA MET A 693 30.26 2.08 15.82
C MET A 693 31.40 1.18 16.31
N ALA A 694 31.65 1.15 17.62
CA ALA A 694 32.65 0.26 18.23
C ALA A 694 32.28 -1.23 18.05
N ALA A 695 31.01 -1.58 18.24
CA ALA A 695 30.53 -2.95 18.04
C ALA A 695 30.68 -3.40 16.57
N LEU A 696 30.37 -2.51 15.61
CA LEU A 696 30.56 -2.77 14.19
C LEU A 696 32.03 -3.01 13.86
N LYS A 697 32.96 -2.21 14.39
CA LYS A 697 34.41 -2.41 14.17
C LYS A 697 34.81 -3.84 14.51
N LYS A 698 34.45 -4.24 15.72
CA LYS A 698 34.77 -5.56 16.26
C LYS A 698 34.14 -6.67 15.43
N ALA A 699 32.89 -6.48 14.98
CA ALA A 699 32.20 -7.44 14.13
C ALA A 699 32.90 -7.62 12.78
N VAL A 700 33.30 -6.52 12.14
CA VAL A 700 34.03 -6.55 10.85
C VAL A 700 35.40 -7.18 11.02
N ASP A 701 36.13 -6.84 12.09
CA ASP A 701 37.42 -7.47 12.38
C ASP A 701 37.28 -9.00 12.60
N SER A 702 36.13 -9.42 13.12
CA SER A 702 35.75 -10.82 13.30
C SER A 702 35.16 -11.49 12.03
N GLY A 703 35.20 -10.79 10.89
CA GLY A 703 34.83 -11.33 9.58
C GLY A 703 33.42 -11.00 9.08
N LEU A 704 32.65 -10.13 9.75
CA LEU A 704 31.41 -9.58 9.18
C LEU A 704 31.75 -8.65 8.02
N SER A 705 31.15 -8.83 6.85
CA SER A 705 31.33 -7.88 5.75
C SER A 705 30.29 -6.75 5.80
N LEU A 706 30.66 -5.57 5.32
CA LEU A 706 29.79 -4.40 5.27
C LEU A 706 29.53 -4.01 3.81
N VAL A 707 28.27 -3.83 3.43
CA VAL A 707 27.86 -3.39 2.09
C VAL A 707 27.00 -2.14 2.26
N VAL A 708 27.49 -1.02 1.74
CA VAL A 708 26.88 0.30 1.86
C VAL A 708 26.40 0.75 0.48
N PHE A 709 25.12 1.07 0.39
CA PHE A 709 24.51 1.83 -0.70
C PHE A 709 24.01 3.12 -0.08
N ALA A 710 24.80 4.17 -0.22
CA ALA A 710 24.44 5.50 0.26
C ALA A 710 23.61 6.23 -0.80
N ASP A 711 23.26 7.47 -0.49
CA ASP A 711 22.63 8.39 -1.42
C ASP A 711 23.28 9.77 -1.33
N TRP A 712 22.73 10.77 -2.01
CA TRP A 712 23.32 12.11 -1.94
C TRP A 712 23.17 12.79 -0.59
N TYR A 713 24.14 13.66 -0.33
CA TYR A 713 24.04 14.67 0.70
C TYR A 713 24.87 15.89 0.31
N ASN A 714 24.26 17.08 0.36
CA ASN A 714 24.98 18.34 0.16
C ASN A 714 24.28 19.45 0.95
N ALA A 715 24.93 19.97 2.00
CA ALA A 715 24.34 20.98 2.90
C ALA A 715 23.87 22.25 2.17
N SER A 716 24.57 22.67 1.12
CA SER A 716 24.17 23.81 0.30
C SER A 716 22.95 23.49 -0.57
N LEU A 717 22.89 22.29 -1.13
CA LEU A 717 21.76 21.82 -1.93
C LEU A 717 20.50 21.62 -1.09
N LEU A 718 20.61 21.14 0.17
CA LEU A 718 19.48 21.05 1.10
C LEU A 718 18.76 22.41 1.27
N ARG A 719 19.53 23.51 1.27
CA ARG A 719 18.98 24.87 1.31
C ARG A 719 18.30 25.31 0.01
N HIS A 720 18.56 24.64 -1.12
CA HIS A 720 17.95 24.91 -2.43
C HIS A 720 16.74 24.01 -2.71
N VAL A 721 16.76 22.77 -2.25
CA VAL A 721 15.61 21.83 -2.34
C VAL A 721 14.58 22.05 -1.23
N LYS A 722 14.80 23.04 -0.35
CA LYS A 722 13.74 23.57 0.49
C LYS A 722 12.61 24.03 -0.42
N PHE A 723 11.39 23.60 -0.13
CA PHE A 723 10.23 24.20 -0.74
C PHE A 723 9.59 25.11 0.28
N TYR A 724 9.18 26.29 -0.18
CA TYR A 724 8.19 27.03 0.55
C TYR A 724 6.92 26.25 0.36
N ASP A 725 6.59 25.53 1.40
CA ASP A 725 5.30 24.93 1.50
C ASP A 725 4.35 26.13 1.69
N GLU A 726 3.55 26.42 0.66
CA GLU A 726 2.68 27.60 0.55
C GLU A 726 1.53 27.70 1.56
N ASN A 727 0.78 26.63 1.80
CA ASN A 727 1.29 25.71 2.78
C ASN A 727 1.35 26.01 4.27
N THR A 728 2.41 25.44 4.88
CA THR A 728 2.84 25.70 6.24
C THR A 728 3.25 27.12 6.51
N ARG A 729 3.24 27.95 5.46
CA ARG A 729 3.91 29.24 5.39
C ARG A 729 5.31 29.16 5.99
N GLN A 730 5.87 27.96 5.99
CA GLN A 730 7.16 27.61 6.54
C GLN A 730 7.93 27.05 5.38
N TRP A 731 9.19 27.43 5.36
CA TRP A 731 10.14 26.72 4.54
C TRP A 731 10.29 25.32 5.16
N TRP A 732 9.88 24.29 4.43
CA TRP A 732 10.30 22.94 4.78
C TRP A 732 11.74 22.82 4.31
N ILE A 733 12.60 22.68 5.30
CA ILE A 733 14.01 22.45 5.08
C ILE A 733 14.21 20.95 5.30
N PRO A 734 14.88 20.26 4.36
CA PRO A 734 15.23 18.86 4.54
C PRO A 734 15.93 18.64 5.88
N GLU A 735 15.56 17.59 6.60
CA GLU A 735 16.22 17.21 7.85
C GLU A 735 17.55 16.51 7.59
N THR A 736 17.70 15.83 6.45
CA THR A 736 18.95 15.29 5.88
C THR A 736 18.86 15.22 4.35
N GLY A 737 19.89 14.70 3.67
CA GLY A 737 19.87 14.36 2.23
C GLY A 737 19.02 13.14 1.92
N GLY A 738 19.26 12.49 0.77
CA GLY A 738 18.70 11.15 0.52
C GLY A 738 19.17 10.20 1.65
N ALA A 739 20.49 10.13 1.85
CA ALA A 739 21.10 9.48 3.01
C ALA A 739 21.77 10.48 3.96
N ASN A 740 21.95 10.09 5.23
CA ASN A 740 22.79 10.80 6.21
C ASN A 740 24.28 10.45 6.00
N VAL A 741 24.85 10.98 4.91
CA VAL A 741 26.26 10.76 4.55
C VAL A 741 27.25 11.23 5.62
N PRO A 742 27.05 12.34 6.35
CA PRO A 742 27.91 12.68 7.49
C PRO A 742 27.96 11.58 8.56
N ALA A 743 26.83 10.99 8.93
CA ALA A 743 26.78 9.87 9.88
C ALA A 743 27.45 8.62 9.32
N LEU A 744 27.25 8.32 8.03
CA LEU A 744 27.96 7.25 7.33
C LEU A 744 29.48 7.48 7.31
N ASN A 745 29.94 8.71 7.14
CA ASN A 745 31.36 9.04 7.17
C ASN A 745 31.97 8.86 8.56
N ASP A 746 31.23 9.21 9.62
CA ASP A 746 31.65 8.93 10.99
C ASP A 746 31.85 7.41 11.17
N LEU A 747 30.90 6.60 10.68
CA LEU A 747 30.96 5.13 10.68
C LEU A 747 32.10 4.57 9.81
N LEU A 748 32.37 5.14 8.64
CA LEU A 748 33.35 4.61 7.69
C LEU A 748 34.79 5.11 7.95
N SER A 749 34.94 6.16 8.77
CA SER A 749 36.22 6.80 9.10
C SER A 749 37.27 5.82 9.64
N MET A 750 36.84 4.83 10.42
CA MET A 750 37.67 3.74 10.97
C MET A 750 38.33 2.84 9.92
N TYR A 751 37.86 2.89 8.67
CA TYR A 751 38.43 2.19 7.53
C TYR A 751 39.12 3.12 6.54
N GLN A 752 39.31 4.40 6.90
CA GLN A 752 39.85 5.46 6.02
C GLN A 752 39.03 5.62 4.73
N VAL A 753 37.72 5.37 4.81
CA VAL A 753 36.76 5.56 3.71
C VAL A 753 35.91 6.77 4.04
N ALA A 754 35.70 7.65 3.06
CA ALA A 754 34.75 8.75 3.16
C ALA A 754 34.06 9.00 1.81
N LEU A 755 32.78 9.34 1.89
CA LEU A 755 31.94 9.84 0.81
C LEU A 755 32.00 11.38 0.78
N GLY A 756 31.87 11.95 -0.41
CA GLY A 756 31.94 13.40 -0.62
C GLY A 756 30.60 14.12 -0.51
N ASP A 757 30.63 15.43 -0.77
CA ASP A 757 29.48 16.32 -0.70
C ASP A 757 28.89 16.68 -2.08
N ARG A 758 29.47 16.20 -3.19
CA ARG A 758 28.99 16.50 -4.55
C ARG A 758 27.97 15.46 -5.00
N VAL A 759 27.01 15.90 -5.83
CA VAL A 759 25.88 15.09 -6.28
C VAL A 759 25.97 14.89 -7.79
N PHE A 760 26.01 13.63 -8.22
CA PHE A 760 26.27 13.24 -9.60
C PHE A 760 25.11 12.48 -10.22
N GLU A 761 25.05 12.55 -11.54
CA GLU A 761 24.01 11.87 -12.30
C GLU A 761 24.51 11.44 -13.68
N GLY A 762 24.04 10.29 -14.16
CA GLY A 762 24.31 9.87 -15.53
C GLY A 762 24.09 8.38 -15.81
N SER A 763 23.96 8.05 -17.09
CA SER A 763 23.97 6.65 -17.53
C SER A 763 25.39 6.22 -17.85
N PHE A 764 25.80 5.06 -17.35
CA PHE A 764 27.10 4.46 -17.66
C PHE A 764 26.98 2.95 -17.86
N LYS A 765 28.08 2.31 -18.27
CA LYS A 765 28.13 0.86 -18.50
C LYS A 765 29.23 0.22 -17.66
N LEU A 766 28.87 -0.86 -16.96
CA LEU A 766 29.83 -1.77 -16.33
C LEU A 766 29.75 -3.13 -17.02
N GLY A 767 30.78 -3.45 -17.81
CA GLY A 767 30.75 -4.59 -18.73
C GLY A 767 29.58 -4.49 -19.71
N ARG A 768 28.63 -5.43 -19.62
CA ARG A 768 27.41 -5.46 -20.46
C ARG A 768 26.19 -4.77 -19.84
N HIS A 769 26.29 -4.34 -18.59
CA HIS A 769 25.16 -3.82 -17.83
C HIS A 769 25.11 -2.31 -17.97
N GLN A 770 23.93 -1.79 -18.32
CA GLN A 770 23.65 -0.36 -18.32
C GLN A 770 23.07 0.01 -16.95
N ILE A 771 23.66 1.01 -16.30
CA ILE A 771 23.22 1.53 -15.01
C ILE A 771 22.94 3.03 -15.16
N TYR A 772 21.97 3.49 -14.40
CA TYR A 772 21.72 4.91 -14.18
C TYR A 772 22.14 5.27 -12.76
N TYR A 773 23.04 6.24 -12.62
CA TYR A 773 23.37 6.86 -11.34
C TYR A 773 22.37 7.98 -11.09
N ALA A 774 21.46 7.81 -10.14
CA ALA A 774 20.38 8.76 -9.88
C ALA A 774 20.74 9.62 -8.67
N SER A 775 21.33 10.79 -8.92
CA SER A 775 21.61 11.76 -7.84
C SER A 775 22.45 11.18 -6.69
N GLY A 776 23.45 10.34 -6.94
CA GLY A 776 24.28 9.77 -5.88
C GLY A 776 25.49 10.64 -5.49
N THR A 777 26.12 10.32 -4.36
CA THR A 777 27.39 10.91 -3.91
C THR A 777 28.61 10.17 -4.48
N HIS A 778 29.80 10.79 -4.49
CA HIS A 778 31.06 10.14 -4.87
C HIS A 778 31.86 9.64 -3.67
N ILE A 779 32.82 8.74 -3.91
CA ILE A 779 33.83 8.36 -2.92
C ILE A 779 34.93 9.42 -2.89
N HIS A 780 35.04 10.13 -1.76
CA HIS A 780 36.02 11.20 -1.55
C HIS A 780 37.40 10.67 -1.17
N SER A 781 37.46 9.67 -0.27
CA SER A 781 38.72 9.05 0.14
C SER A 781 38.56 7.55 0.33
N PHE A 782 39.60 6.80 -0.04
CA PHE A 782 39.60 5.34 0.02
C PHE A 782 41.04 4.84 0.24
N PRO A 783 41.25 3.71 0.96
CA PRO A 783 42.59 3.16 1.19
C PRO A 783 43.33 2.76 -0.09
N GLU A 784 44.66 2.94 -0.10
CA GLU A 784 45.52 2.67 -1.28
C GLU A 784 45.48 1.21 -1.76
N HIS A 785 45.26 0.27 -0.84
CA HIS A 785 45.18 -1.16 -1.15
C HIS A 785 43.77 -1.59 -1.60
N GLY A 786 42.80 -0.67 -1.56
CA GLY A 786 41.45 -0.86 -2.05
C GLY A 786 41.35 -0.82 -3.58
N VAL A 787 40.19 -1.20 -4.09
CA VAL A 787 39.84 -1.09 -5.52
C VAL A 787 38.76 -0.05 -5.68
N ILE A 788 38.99 0.91 -6.57
CA ILE A 788 38.03 1.96 -6.92
C ILE A 788 37.62 1.79 -8.38
N ILE A 789 36.31 1.94 -8.63
CA ILE A 789 35.73 1.99 -9.97
C ILE A 789 35.15 3.39 -10.19
N THR A 790 35.49 3.98 -11.33
CA THR A 790 35.00 5.30 -11.75
C THR A 790 33.99 5.19 -12.89
N ALA A 791 33.13 6.20 -13.02
CA ALA A 791 32.21 6.35 -14.15
C ALA A 791 32.13 7.81 -14.60
N PRO A 792 32.00 8.07 -15.92
CA PRO A 792 31.81 9.43 -16.43
C PRO A 792 30.38 9.90 -16.12
N LEU A 793 30.25 10.86 -15.20
CA LEU A 793 28.96 11.41 -14.75
C LEU A 793 28.94 12.94 -14.82
N SER A 794 27.76 13.50 -14.80
CA SER A 794 27.54 14.95 -14.77
C SER A 794 27.34 15.41 -13.33
N ASP A 795 27.91 16.56 -12.95
CA ASP A 795 27.61 17.17 -11.65
C ASP A 795 26.22 17.80 -11.68
N GLN A 796 25.26 17.13 -11.05
CA GLN A 796 23.87 17.55 -10.97
C GLN A 796 23.67 18.62 -9.90
N GLY A 797 24.38 18.50 -8.76
CA GLY A 797 24.29 19.47 -7.67
C GLY A 797 24.68 20.88 -8.13
N GLN A 798 25.77 21.01 -8.89
CA GLN A 798 26.21 22.28 -9.48
C GLN A 798 25.20 22.83 -10.49
N GLN A 799 24.58 21.97 -11.32
CA GLN A 799 23.55 22.39 -12.28
C GLN A 799 22.29 22.94 -11.59
N ILE A 800 21.88 22.30 -10.49
CA ILE A 800 20.73 22.76 -9.70
C ILE A 800 21.05 24.10 -9.02
N MET A 801 22.24 24.25 -8.43
CA MET A 801 22.66 25.48 -7.76
C MET A 801 22.93 26.64 -8.74
N SER A 802 23.36 26.38 -9.98
CA SER A 802 23.62 27.41 -10.99
C SER A 802 22.35 27.91 -11.72
N GLY A 803 21.22 27.21 -11.57
CA GLY A 803 19.95 27.58 -12.18
C GLY A 803 19.85 27.33 -13.69
N GLU A 804 20.74 26.52 -14.27
CA GLU A 804 20.66 26.14 -15.68
C GLU A 804 19.41 25.29 -15.96
N LYS A 805 18.47 25.84 -16.74
CA LYS A 805 17.24 25.14 -17.12
C LYS A 805 17.57 23.94 -18.02
N SER A 806 17.50 22.74 -17.46
CA SER A 806 17.38 21.48 -18.24
C SER A 806 16.10 21.53 -19.06
N ASN A 807 16.21 21.92 -20.34
CA ASN A 807 15.13 21.76 -21.30
C ASN A 807 14.98 20.27 -21.60
N GLY A 808 13.82 19.71 -21.24
CA GLY A 808 13.48 18.32 -21.48
C GLY A 808 13.77 17.87 -22.91
N ASN A 809 14.30 16.65 -23.01
CA ASN A 809 14.47 15.85 -24.24
C ASN A 809 15.51 16.27 -25.29
N ARG A 810 16.49 17.10 -24.95
CA ARG A 810 17.78 17.09 -25.67
C ARG A 810 18.94 17.09 -24.67
N PRO A 811 19.95 16.20 -24.83
CA PRO A 811 21.20 16.38 -24.09
C PRO A 811 21.75 17.74 -24.54
N THR A 812 21.86 18.70 -23.61
CA THR A 812 22.66 19.88 -23.83
C THR A 812 24.06 19.39 -24.16
N SER A 813 24.54 19.72 -25.35
CA SER A 813 25.85 19.35 -25.89
C SER A 813 27.00 20.07 -25.17
N GLY A 814 26.92 20.19 -23.84
CA GLY A 814 27.81 21.00 -23.01
C GLY A 814 27.87 20.62 -21.53
N ALA A 815 27.13 19.61 -21.04
CA ALA A 815 27.37 19.09 -19.68
C ALA A 815 28.71 18.35 -19.68
N GLN A 816 29.76 18.96 -19.13
CA GLN A 816 31.06 18.31 -18.96
C GLN A 816 30.88 17.12 -18.02
N THR A 817 31.10 15.91 -18.54
CA THR A 817 31.17 14.70 -17.72
C THR A 817 32.55 14.60 -17.08
N VAL A 818 32.59 14.27 -15.79
CA VAL A 818 33.81 14.03 -15.02
C VAL A 818 33.87 12.55 -14.64
N ASP A 819 35.06 11.95 -14.58
CA ASP A 819 35.21 10.60 -14.06
C ASP A 819 35.06 10.60 -12.54
N VAL A 820 33.95 10.03 -12.07
CA VAL A 820 33.53 10.03 -10.66
C VAL A 820 33.82 8.67 -10.02
N PRO A 821 34.51 8.60 -8.86
CA PRO A 821 34.61 7.39 -8.05
C PRO A 821 33.25 6.98 -7.48
N ILE A 822 32.68 5.89 -7.99
CA ILE A 822 31.31 5.46 -7.65
C ILE A 822 31.24 4.19 -6.80
N LEU A 823 32.22 3.29 -6.90
CA LEU A 823 32.25 2.01 -6.18
C LEU A 823 33.64 1.73 -5.60
N GLY A 824 33.68 1.44 -4.31
CA GLY A 824 34.88 1.07 -3.57
C GLY A 824 34.77 -0.36 -3.04
N LEU A 825 35.84 -1.14 -3.18
CA LEU A 825 35.95 -2.51 -2.68
C LEU A 825 37.22 -2.65 -1.83
N LEU A 826 37.06 -3.02 -0.57
CA LEU A 826 38.14 -3.07 0.40
C LEU A 826 38.17 -4.41 1.14
N GLN A 827 39.36 -4.98 1.29
CA GLN A 827 39.61 -6.08 2.21
C GLN A 827 40.21 -5.46 3.46
N THR A 828 39.52 -5.55 4.60
CA THR A 828 40.04 -4.95 5.84
C THR A 828 41.19 -5.80 6.40
N ASP A 829 42.12 -5.14 7.09
CA ASP A 829 43.21 -5.77 7.81
C ASP A 829 42.70 -6.22 9.19
N GLY A 830 42.75 -7.52 9.47
CA GLY A 830 42.48 -8.02 10.82
C GLY A 830 43.70 -7.83 11.69
N GLU A 831 43.58 -7.15 12.82
CA GLU A 831 44.66 -7.11 13.81
C GLU A 831 44.83 -8.49 14.47
N ILE A 832 45.92 -9.19 14.13
CA ILE A 832 46.62 -10.07 15.08
C ILE A 832 48.12 -9.76 14.94
N ARG A 833 48.64 -8.91 15.81
CA ARG A 833 50.09 -8.82 16.06
C ARG A 833 50.47 -9.98 16.97
N ASP A 834 50.94 -11.08 16.38
CA ASP A 834 51.81 -12.03 17.08
C ASP A 834 53.23 -11.87 16.52
N TYR A 835 54.14 -11.37 17.35
CA TYR A 835 55.54 -11.09 17.00
C TYR A 835 56.45 -12.31 17.11
N THR A 836 55.92 -13.53 17.19
CA THR A 836 56.75 -14.67 17.62
C THR A 836 56.81 -15.93 16.75
N ASN A 837 56.00 -16.13 15.69
CA ASN A 837 56.14 -17.37 14.90
C ASN A 837 55.92 -17.21 13.39
N ASP A 838 56.94 -17.63 12.64
CA ASP A 838 57.04 -17.66 11.18
C ASP A 838 56.35 -18.91 10.61
N THR A 839 55.06 -19.10 10.93
CA THR A 839 54.25 -20.20 10.40
C THR A 839 53.01 -19.68 9.69
N MET A 840 52.95 -19.90 8.38
CA MET A 840 51.78 -19.66 7.53
C MET A 840 50.61 -20.60 7.89
N GLU A 841 49.83 -20.26 8.92
CA GLU A 841 48.45 -20.73 9.03
C GLU A 841 47.50 -19.65 8.48
N LYS A 842 47.03 -19.86 7.24
CA LYS A 842 45.98 -19.05 6.62
C LYS A 842 44.64 -19.38 7.27
N LEU A 843 44.09 -18.49 8.12
CA LEU A 843 42.67 -18.01 8.19
C LEU A 843 42.38 -17.30 9.55
N PRO A 844 41.43 -16.34 9.65
CA PRO A 844 40.63 -15.71 8.60
C PRO A 844 41.02 -14.24 8.35
N LYS A 845 40.84 -13.80 7.10
CA LYS A 845 40.90 -12.38 6.75
C LYS A 845 39.70 -11.69 7.39
N ALA A 846 39.88 -10.50 7.97
CA ALA A 846 38.78 -9.67 8.45
C ALA A 846 37.73 -9.43 7.35
N GLY A 847 36.61 -8.84 7.74
CA GLY A 847 35.48 -8.56 6.85
C GLY A 847 35.87 -7.73 5.64
N ARG A 848 35.02 -7.72 4.63
CA ARG A 848 35.21 -6.87 3.45
C ARG A 848 34.20 -5.75 3.45
N LEU A 849 34.60 -4.61 2.90
CA LEU A 849 33.76 -3.44 2.76
C LEU A 849 33.49 -3.20 1.27
N VAL A 850 32.22 -2.94 0.94
CA VAL A 850 31.77 -2.45 -0.36
C VAL A 850 30.99 -1.17 -0.14
N VAL A 851 31.36 -0.10 -0.84
CA VAL A 851 30.68 1.20 -0.74
C VAL A 851 30.30 1.67 -2.13
N TYR A 852 29.02 1.95 -2.33
CA TYR A 852 28.44 2.50 -3.55
C TYR A 852 27.61 3.74 -3.18
N GLY A 853 27.71 4.81 -3.95
CA GLY A 853 27.16 6.11 -3.55
C GLY A 853 25.73 6.44 -4.02
N ASP A 854 25.00 5.46 -4.55
CA ASP A 854 23.62 5.61 -5.05
C ASP A 854 22.76 4.40 -4.64
N SER A 855 21.62 4.62 -3.99
CA SER A 855 20.74 3.56 -3.52
C SER A 855 19.48 3.42 -4.37
N SER A 856 19.06 4.49 -5.05
CA SER A 856 17.86 4.59 -5.91
C SER A 856 17.70 3.39 -6.83
N CYS A 857 18.79 2.90 -7.43
CA CYS A 857 18.73 1.80 -8.39
C CYS A 857 18.34 0.43 -7.77
N LEU A 858 18.28 0.32 -6.44
CA LEU A 858 17.77 -0.85 -5.72
C LEU A 858 16.25 -0.82 -5.52
N GLU A 859 15.63 0.36 -5.60
CA GLU A 859 14.20 0.55 -5.43
C GLU A 859 13.37 -0.11 -6.54
N GLY A 860 12.16 -0.54 -6.17
CA GLY A 860 11.16 -1.08 -7.07
C GLY A 860 10.54 -0.01 -7.97
N GLY A 861 10.26 -0.37 -9.21
CA GLY A 861 9.68 0.56 -10.20
C GLY A 861 10.70 1.42 -10.97
N THR A 862 11.99 1.32 -10.65
CA THR A 862 13.05 1.97 -11.42
C THR A 862 13.22 1.37 -12.82
N ALA A 863 13.51 2.23 -13.80
CA ALA A 863 13.65 1.80 -15.20
C ALA A 863 14.94 0.99 -15.47
N GLN A 864 15.96 1.15 -14.62
CA GLN A 864 17.28 0.50 -14.75
C GLN A 864 17.76 -0.05 -13.39
N PRO A 865 17.19 -1.16 -12.90
CA PRO A 865 17.53 -1.70 -11.59
C PRO A 865 18.97 -2.25 -11.54
N CYS A 866 19.65 -2.02 -10.43
CA CYS A 866 21.03 -2.43 -10.19
C CYS A 866 21.15 -3.64 -9.24
N HIS A 867 20.10 -4.46 -9.07
CA HIS A 867 20.15 -5.64 -8.18
C HIS A 867 21.31 -6.61 -8.52
N TRP A 868 21.76 -6.63 -9.78
CA TRP A 868 22.93 -7.41 -10.19
C TRP A 868 24.23 -6.88 -9.57
N LEU A 869 24.34 -5.56 -9.37
CA LEU A 869 25.49 -4.90 -8.73
C LEU A 869 25.53 -5.26 -7.26
N LEU A 870 24.39 -5.26 -6.57
CA LEU A 870 24.28 -5.75 -5.19
C LEU A 870 24.71 -7.22 -5.07
N LEU A 871 24.29 -8.08 -5.99
CA LEU A 871 24.74 -9.48 -6.02
C LEU A 871 26.26 -9.60 -6.26
N ALA A 872 26.83 -8.75 -7.11
CA ALA A 872 28.28 -8.69 -7.34
C ALA A 872 29.03 -8.18 -6.11
N ALA A 873 28.49 -7.16 -5.43
CA ALA A 873 29.00 -6.64 -4.17
C ALA A 873 29.00 -7.74 -3.09
N LEU A 874 27.90 -8.49 -2.97
CA LEU A 874 27.80 -9.63 -2.03
C LEU A 874 28.78 -10.75 -2.38
N GLN A 875 29.01 -11.08 -3.65
CA GLN A 875 30.02 -12.06 -4.04
C GLN A 875 31.42 -11.64 -3.60
N TYR A 876 31.77 -10.37 -3.79
CA TYR A 876 33.03 -9.86 -3.28
C TYR A 876 33.05 -9.88 -1.75
N ALA A 877 32.05 -9.30 -1.10
CA ALA A 877 31.95 -9.16 0.35
C ALA A 877 32.09 -10.51 1.07
N LEU A 878 31.35 -11.53 0.61
CA LEU A 878 31.25 -12.81 1.28
C LEU A 878 32.38 -13.77 0.90
N VAL A 879 32.70 -13.92 -0.39
CA VAL A 879 33.65 -14.94 -0.87
C VAL A 879 34.94 -14.36 -1.46
N GLY A 880 35.06 -13.04 -1.61
CA GLY A 880 36.24 -12.38 -2.15
C GLY A 880 36.37 -12.52 -3.66
N HIS A 881 35.33 -13.02 -4.32
CA HIS A 881 35.30 -13.17 -5.77
C HIS A 881 34.91 -11.84 -6.40
N LEU A 882 35.77 -11.29 -7.25
CA LEU A 882 35.47 -10.10 -8.04
C LEU A 882 34.91 -10.51 -9.41
N PRO A 883 33.61 -10.28 -9.68
CA PRO A 883 33.00 -10.66 -10.97
C PRO A 883 33.63 -9.92 -12.14
N SER A 884 33.64 -10.53 -13.34
CA SER A 884 34.30 -9.96 -14.53
C SER A 884 33.94 -8.50 -14.83
N PRO A 885 32.66 -8.06 -14.76
CA PRO A 885 32.32 -6.65 -15.02
C PRO A 885 33.01 -5.67 -14.06
N LEU A 886 33.16 -6.05 -12.78
CA LEU A 886 33.86 -5.22 -11.79
C LEU A 886 35.38 -5.34 -11.94
N LYS A 887 35.89 -6.52 -12.31
CA LYS A 887 37.31 -6.75 -12.58
C LYS A 887 37.82 -5.96 -13.79
N GLU A 888 37.00 -5.84 -14.82
CA GLU A 888 37.30 -5.06 -16.04
C GLU A 888 37.24 -3.55 -15.78
N ALA A 889 36.31 -3.11 -14.93
CA ALA A 889 36.14 -1.71 -14.58
C ALA A 889 37.06 -1.23 -13.43
N ALA A 890 37.65 -2.16 -12.68
CA ALA A 890 38.64 -1.87 -11.66
C ALA A 890 39.86 -1.16 -12.27
N THR A 891 40.24 -0.03 -11.68
CA THR A 891 41.40 0.75 -12.11
C THR A 891 42.68 -0.10 -12.18
N PRO A 892 43.50 0.03 -13.24
CA PRO A 892 44.77 -0.70 -13.35
C PRO A 892 45.69 -0.41 -12.15
N PRO A 893 46.51 -1.36 -11.69
CA PRO A 893 47.40 -1.19 -10.53
C PRO A 893 48.27 0.08 -10.54
N GLN A 894 48.58 0.61 -11.72
CA GLN A 894 49.44 1.77 -11.92
C GLN A 894 48.73 3.12 -11.68
N HIS A 895 47.39 3.15 -11.60
CA HIS A 895 46.57 4.36 -11.39
C HIS A 895 45.89 4.39 -10.00
N ARG A 896 46.20 3.45 -9.11
CA ARG A 896 45.45 3.22 -7.85
C ARG A 896 45.50 4.34 -6.80
N VAL A 897 46.44 5.28 -6.89
CA VAL A 897 46.73 6.21 -5.77
C VAL A 897 46.80 7.69 -6.17
N ARG A 898 47.02 8.03 -7.45
CA ARG A 898 47.19 9.45 -7.84
C ARG A 898 45.88 10.22 -8.06
N ASP A 899 44.75 9.51 -8.05
CA ASP A 899 43.49 9.99 -8.63
C ASP A 899 42.31 10.04 -7.62
N VAL A 900 42.49 9.71 -6.33
CA VAL A 900 41.39 9.86 -5.35
C VAL A 900 41.07 11.34 -5.04
N HIS A 901 41.93 12.26 -5.51
CA HIS A 901 41.66 13.70 -5.57
C HIS A 901 41.25 14.20 -6.98
N ILE A 902 40.68 13.34 -7.86
CA ILE A 902 40.16 13.77 -9.18
C ILE A 902 39.16 14.93 -9.03
N ILE A 903 38.38 14.91 -7.95
CA ILE A 903 37.29 15.87 -7.73
C ILE A 903 37.62 16.68 -6.47
N PRO A 904 37.99 17.97 -6.60
CA PRO A 904 38.04 18.88 -5.46
C PRO A 904 36.65 18.99 -4.86
N SER A 905 36.49 18.54 -3.62
CA SER A 905 35.26 18.55 -2.84
C SER A 905 35.60 18.45 -1.37
N ASP A 906 34.81 19.09 -0.50
CA ASP A 906 34.96 18.98 0.94
C ASP A 906 34.23 17.73 1.47
N LEU A 907 34.52 17.34 2.71
CA LEU A 907 33.69 16.35 3.40
C LEU A 907 32.32 16.96 3.73
N PRO A 908 31.22 16.20 3.56
CA PRO A 908 29.89 16.70 3.84
C PRO A 908 29.73 17.04 5.33
N GLN A 909 29.19 18.22 5.61
CA GLN A 909 28.94 18.69 6.97
C GLN A 909 27.44 18.65 7.30
N ARG A 910 27.10 18.32 8.54
CA ARG A 910 25.72 18.37 9.05
C ARG A 910 25.13 19.77 8.83
N ALA A 911 23.90 19.85 8.31
CA ALA A 911 23.29 21.13 7.95
C ALA A 911 23.07 22.01 9.18
N GLU A 912 23.57 23.25 9.15
CA GLU A 912 23.37 24.21 10.24
C GLU A 912 21.88 24.51 10.44
N GLY A 913 21.41 24.39 11.70
CA GLY A 913 20.02 24.64 12.05
C GLY A 913 19.05 23.50 11.71
N GLY A 914 19.54 22.31 11.32
CA GLY A 914 18.72 21.13 11.10
C GLY A 914 18.00 20.65 12.36
N ARG A 915 16.82 20.04 12.21
CA ARG A 915 15.99 19.52 13.30
C ARG A 915 15.93 17.98 13.31
N LEU A 916 16.94 17.33 12.73
CA LEU A 916 17.05 15.86 12.73
C LEU A 916 16.88 15.25 14.13
N HIS A 917 17.31 15.94 15.19
CA HIS A 917 17.14 15.54 16.59
C HIS A 917 15.68 15.33 17.04
N VAL A 918 14.70 15.87 16.33
CA VAL A 918 13.27 15.67 16.58
C VAL A 918 12.83 14.27 16.12
N TYR A 919 13.46 13.75 15.07
CA TYR A 919 13.08 12.51 14.40
C TYR A 919 14.05 11.35 14.70
N SER A 920 15.29 11.68 15.05
CA SER A 920 16.37 10.75 15.35
C SER A 920 16.13 9.95 16.63
N ARG A 921 16.44 8.65 16.59
CA ARG A 921 16.48 7.76 17.75
C ARG A 921 17.75 7.95 18.58
N VAL A 922 18.78 8.53 17.98
CA VAL A 922 20.10 8.69 18.57
C VAL A 922 20.30 10.08 19.14
N LEU A 923 19.85 11.15 18.48
CA LEU A 923 20.11 12.52 18.97
C LEU A 923 19.12 12.96 20.06
N SER A 924 19.65 13.64 21.08
CA SER A 924 18.85 14.24 22.16
C SER A 924 18.22 15.57 21.72
N ALA A 925 16.99 15.83 22.16
CA ALA A 925 16.23 17.03 21.76
C ALA A 925 16.79 18.35 22.31
N ASP A 926 17.61 18.30 23.36
CA ASP A 926 18.25 19.44 24.01
C ASP A 926 19.64 19.78 23.42
N GLY A 927 20.10 19.02 22.43
CA GLY A 927 21.42 19.21 21.81
C GLY A 927 22.59 18.78 22.69
N SER A 928 22.35 18.02 23.77
CA SER A 928 23.40 17.51 24.67
C SER A 928 24.27 16.38 24.10
N GLY A 929 23.96 15.92 22.88
CA GLY A 929 24.64 14.82 22.20
C GLY A 929 23.74 13.59 22.01
N PRO A 930 24.32 12.40 21.78
CA PRO A 930 23.55 11.18 21.62
C PRO A 930 22.84 10.79 22.93
N ARG A 931 21.64 10.21 22.80
CA ARG A 931 20.87 9.59 23.86
C ARG A 931 21.61 8.36 24.37
N ALA A 932 21.20 7.86 25.54
CA ALA A 932 21.64 6.55 25.99
C ALA A 932 21.14 5.45 25.03
N VAL A 933 22.02 4.51 24.69
CA VAL A 933 21.67 3.32 23.89
C VAL A 933 20.49 2.63 24.57
N PRO A 934 19.39 2.35 23.84
CA PRO A 934 18.24 1.69 24.43
C PRO A 934 18.63 0.27 24.89
N PRO A 935 18.07 -0.21 26.02
CA PRO A 935 18.36 -1.55 26.49
C PRO A 935 17.89 -2.59 25.47
N CYS A 936 18.65 -3.68 25.34
CA CYS A 936 18.29 -4.80 24.49
C CYS A 936 17.07 -5.53 25.07
N SER A 937 15.87 -5.09 24.71
CA SER A 937 14.63 -5.73 25.11
C SER A 937 14.46 -7.03 24.33
N THR A 938 14.49 -8.15 25.05
CA THR A 938 13.97 -9.41 24.53
C THR A 938 12.62 -9.65 25.16
N LEU A 939 11.58 -9.77 24.34
CA LEU A 939 10.25 -10.08 24.85
C LEU A 939 10.23 -11.48 25.43
N PRO A 940 9.86 -11.66 26.71
CA PRO A 940 9.83 -12.97 27.32
C PRO A 940 8.82 -13.85 26.56
N PRO A 941 9.21 -15.10 26.23
CA PRO A 941 8.32 -16.00 25.52
C PRO A 941 7.15 -16.43 26.41
N LEU A 942 6.00 -16.66 25.78
CA LEU A 942 4.85 -17.22 26.49
C LEU A 942 5.17 -18.66 26.94
N PRO A 943 4.82 -19.04 28.18
CA PRO A 943 5.02 -20.40 28.65
C PRO A 943 4.19 -21.38 27.80
N PRO A 944 4.80 -22.41 27.19
CA PRO A 944 4.10 -23.32 26.30
C PRO A 944 3.14 -24.24 27.08
N GLN A 945 1.93 -24.42 26.57
CA GLN A 945 0.94 -25.39 27.05
C GLN A 945 0.67 -26.44 25.97
N PRO A 946 1.48 -27.51 25.88
CA PRO A 946 1.42 -28.43 24.74
C PRO A 946 0.08 -29.17 24.68
N VAL A 947 -0.47 -29.31 23.47
CA VAL A 947 -1.72 -30.03 23.21
C VAL A 947 -1.56 -31.01 22.06
N HIS A 948 -2.38 -32.06 22.03
CA HIS A 948 -2.44 -32.95 20.86
C HIS A 948 -3.14 -32.24 19.70
N ALA A 949 -2.57 -32.35 18.49
CA ALA A 949 -3.12 -31.73 17.31
C ALA A 949 -4.56 -32.23 17.05
N PRO A 950 -5.53 -31.32 16.76
CA PRO A 950 -6.81 -31.73 16.22
C PRO A 950 -6.60 -32.43 14.86
N ARG A 951 -7.50 -33.34 14.45
CA ARG A 951 -7.41 -34.04 13.14
C ARG A 951 -7.22 -32.99 12.03
N ALA A 952 -6.06 -33.02 11.36
CA ALA A 952 -5.61 -31.97 10.47
C ALA A 952 -6.62 -31.61 9.38
N ALA A 953 -6.98 -30.33 9.29
CA ALA A 953 -7.52 -29.74 8.08
C ALA A 953 -6.34 -29.32 7.19
N GLY A 954 -6.32 -29.68 5.91
CA GLY A 954 -5.17 -29.46 5.03
C GLY A 954 -4.75 -27.99 4.83
N THR A 955 -5.58 -27.02 5.24
CA THR A 955 -5.35 -25.57 5.13
C THR A 955 -6.00 -24.84 6.32
N LEU A 956 -5.32 -23.84 6.89
CA LEU A 956 -5.91 -22.93 7.90
C LEU A 956 -6.86 -21.88 7.29
N ALA A 957 -6.82 -21.71 5.97
CA ALA A 957 -7.66 -20.77 5.26
C ALA A 957 -9.17 -21.06 5.46
N PRO A 958 -9.99 -20.04 5.77
CA PRO A 958 -11.44 -20.16 5.80
C PRO A 958 -11.96 -20.69 4.47
N ARG A 959 -12.77 -21.76 4.51
CA ARG A 959 -13.52 -22.20 3.33
C ARG A 959 -14.77 -21.33 3.21
N HIS A 960 -14.78 -20.38 2.27
CA HIS A 960 -16.01 -19.69 1.90
C HIS A 960 -16.93 -20.68 1.19
N GLN A 961 -18.08 -21.00 1.79
CA GLN A 961 -19.16 -21.65 1.06
C GLN A 961 -19.91 -20.58 0.27
N PRO A 962 -20.14 -20.75 -1.04
CA PRO A 962 -21.02 -19.88 -1.78
C PRO A 962 -22.42 -19.93 -1.15
N THR A 963 -22.97 -18.78 -0.78
CA THR A 963 -24.33 -18.67 -0.27
C THR A 963 -25.32 -18.88 -1.41
N ASP A 964 -26.25 -19.83 -1.25
CA ASP A 964 -27.32 -20.10 -2.22
C ASP A 964 -28.36 -18.96 -2.10
N PRO A 965 -28.72 -18.25 -3.18
CA PRO A 965 -29.78 -17.24 -3.16
C PRO A 965 -31.09 -17.72 -2.53
N LYS A 966 -31.39 -19.03 -2.61
CA LYS A 966 -32.58 -19.63 -1.99
C LYS A 966 -32.59 -19.55 -0.47
N SER A 967 -31.43 -19.44 0.18
CA SER A 967 -31.33 -19.29 1.64
C SER A 967 -31.75 -17.91 2.15
N ILE A 968 -32.02 -16.96 1.23
CA ILE A 968 -32.35 -15.56 1.55
C ILE A 968 -33.88 -15.32 1.51
N GLY A 969 -34.67 -16.32 1.11
CA GLY A 969 -36.13 -16.18 0.99
C GLY A 969 -36.57 -15.27 -0.18
N ALA A 970 -35.70 -15.07 -1.17
CA ALA A 970 -36.04 -14.33 -2.39
C ALA A 970 -37.06 -15.11 -3.24
N PRO A 971 -38.05 -14.44 -3.87
CA PRO A 971 -38.99 -15.10 -4.78
C PRO A 971 -38.26 -15.70 -5.98
N ASP A 972 -38.70 -16.87 -6.46
CA ASP A 972 -38.16 -17.51 -7.66
C ASP A 972 -38.32 -16.59 -8.88
N ILE A 973 -37.22 -16.00 -9.35
CA ILE A 973 -37.19 -15.24 -10.60
C ILE A 973 -37.11 -16.25 -11.75
N GLU A 974 -38.25 -16.54 -12.38
CA GLU A 974 -38.31 -17.33 -13.61
C GLU A 974 -37.42 -16.68 -14.69
N GLY A 975 -36.38 -17.38 -15.13
CA GLY A 975 -35.54 -16.96 -16.26
C GLY A 975 -34.02 -17.05 -16.08
N THR A 976 -33.51 -17.47 -14.93
CA THR A 976 -32.07 -17.76 -14.78
C THR A 976 -31.81 -19.24 -15.03
N GLU A 977 -31.18 -19.56 -16.18
CA GLU A 977 -30.64 -20.91 -16.39
C GLU A 977 -29.65 -21.24 -15.26
N PRO A 978 -29.77 -22.43 -14.63
CA PRO A 978 -28.82 -22.85 -13.62
C PRO A 978 -27.41 -22.92 -14.23
N ALA A 979 -26.45 -22.27 -13.57
CA ALA A 979 -25.04 -22.37 -13.94
C ALA A 979 -24.64 -23.86 -14.07
N PRO A 980 -23.89 -24.24 -15.13
CA PRO A 980 -23.56 -25.63 -15.37
C PRO A 980 -22.76 -26.20 -14.19
N ARG A 981 -23.18 -27.37 -13.71
CA ARG A 981 -22.48 -28.21 -12.72
C ARG A 981 -21.05 -28.50 -13.19
N ALA A 982 -20.10 -27.67 -12.79
CA ALA A 982 -18.68 -27.98 -12.75
C ALA A 982 -18.17 -27.57 -11.37
N TRP A 983 -17.13 -28.26 -10.86
CA TRP A 983 -16.55 -28.17 -9.51
C TRP A 983 -17.09 -29.21 -8.51
N ARG A 984 -16.83 -30.49 -8.80
CA ARG A 984 -16.43 -31.45 -7.76
C ARG A 984 -14.90 -31.55 -7.74
N GLY A 985 -14.36 -31.36 -6.54
CA GLY A 985 -12.97 -31.48 -6.08
C GLY A 985 -11.87 -31.96 -7.03
N ALA A 986 -10.84 -31.13 -7.17
CA ALA A 986 -9.46 -31.59 -7.29
C ALA A 986 -8.84 -31.60 -5.88
N GLY A 987 -9.15 -32.66 -5.13
CA GLY A 987 -8.39 -33.00 -3.92
C GLY A 987 -7.05 -33.58 -4.32
N ALA A 988 -6.00 -33.14 -3.64
CA ALA A 988 -4.66 -33.69 -3.73
C ALA A 988 -4.71 -35.23 -3.59
N ALA A 989 -4.09 -35.92 -4.54
CA ALA A 989 -3.92 -37.36 -4.48
C ALA A 989 -2.98 -37.73 -3.31
N PRO A 990 -3.33 -38.70 -2.45
CA PRO A 990 -2.41 -39.19 -1.43
C PRO A 990 -1.40 -40.15 -2.05
N SER A 991 -0.12 -39.97 -1.70
CA SER A 991 0.92 -40.96 -1.91
C SER A 991 0.60 -42.20 -1.08
N ARG A 992 0.48 -43.36 -1.75
CA ARG A 992 0.49 -44.68 -1.10
C ARG A 992 1.79 -45.39 -1.44
N SER A 993 2.45 -45.81 -0.38
CA SER A 993 3.57 -46.74 -0.34
C SER A 993 3.24 -48.06 -1.06
N HIS A 994 4.21 -48.57 -1.81
CA HIS A 994 4.27 -49.96 -2.26
C HIS A 994 4.95 -50.83 -1.21
N PRO A 995 4.50 -52.08 -1.06
CA PRO A 995 5.41 -53.20 -0.90
C PRO A 995 5.31 -54.18 -2.09
N ASP A 996 6.48 -54.65 -2.50
CA ASP A 996 6.88 -55.88 -3.20
C ASP A 996 5.83 -56.73 -3.97
N SER A 997 6.07 -56.92 -5.27
CA SER A 997 6.35 -58.24 -5.90
C SER A 997 6.34 -58.18 -7.43
N GLU A 998 7.12 -59.09 -8.02
CA GLU A 998 7.64 -59.18 -9.39
C GLU A 998 6.65 -59.79 -10.44
N PRO A 999 7.00 -60.05 -11.72
CA PRO A 999 6.27 -59.55 -12.89
C PRO A 999 5.53 -60.62 -13.71
N THR A 1000 4.53 -60.22 -14.52
CA THR A 1000 4.17 -60.96 -15.75
C THR A 1000 3.63 -60.05 -16.86
N SER A 1001 4.06 -60.36 -18.09
CA SER A 1001 3.76 -59.74 -19.37
C SER A 1001 2.34 -59.96 -19.87
N THR A 1002 1.79 -59.04 -20.67
CA THR A 1002 1.16 -59.39 -21.97
C THR A 1002 0.89 -58.16 -22.85
N THR A 1003 1.54 -58.18 -24.01
CA THR A 1003 1.50 -57.22 -25.12
C THR A 1003 0.46 -57.68 -26.15
N THR A 1004 -0.79 -57.22 -26.08
CA THR A 1004 -1.79 -57.50 -27.16
C THR A 1004 -3.00 -56.56 -27.11
N ASN A 1005 -2.81 -55.24 -27.19
CA ASN A 1005 -3.97 -54.33 -27.40
C ASN A 1005 -3.68 -53.01 -28.15
N ARG A 1006 -2.50 -52.85 -28.75
CA ARG A 1006 -2.17 -51.62 -29.52
C ARG A 1006 -2.35 -51.74 -31.04
N ALA A 1007 -2.35 -52.95 -31.59
CA ALA A 1007 -2.47 -53.16 -33.04
C ALA A 1007 -3.92 -53.02 -33.55
N ILE A 1008 -4.90 -53.46 -32.76
CA ILE A 1008 -6.32 -53.45 -33.15
C ILE A 1008 -6.87 -52.01 -33.18
N THR A 1009 -6.45 -51.17 -32.24
CA THR A 1009 -6.85 -49.76 -32.16
C THR A 1009 -6.30 -48.93 -33.32
N LEU A 1010 -5.11 -49.27 -33.81
CA LEU A 1010 -4.48 -48.55 -34.92
C LEU A 1010 -5.19 -48.84 -36.26
N ILE A 1011 -5.64 -50.07 -36.48
CA ILE A 1011 -6.37 -50.48 -37.69
C ILE A 1011 -7.75 -49.80 -37.75
N ALA A 1012 -8.44 -49.69 -36.60
CA ALA A 1012 -9.73 -49.01 -36.52
C ALA A 1012 -9.64 -47.51 -36.85
N ILE A 1013 -8.58 -46.84 -36.40
CA ILE A 1013 -8.37 -45.40 -36.67
C ILE A 1013 -8.07 -45.16 -38.16
N LEU A 1014 -7.29 -46.03 -38.80
CA LEU A 1014 -6.98 -45.91 -40.23
C LEU A 1014 -8.21 -46.13 -41.13
N ALA A 1015 -9.13 -47.03 -40.76
CA ALA A 1015 -10.37 -47.27 -41.50
C ALA A 1015 -11.32 -46.05 -41.47
N VAL A 1016 -11.40 -45.36 -40.32
CA VAL A 1016 -12.23 -44.16 -40.15
C VAL A 1016 -11.70 -42.99 -40.97
N ILE A 1017 -10.38 -42.80 -41.00
CA ILE A 1017 -9.73 -41.76 -41.80
C ILE A 1017 -9.93 -42.00 -43.31
N TYR A 1018 -9.90 -43.27 -43.75
CA TYR A 1018 -10.15 -43.62 -45.15
C TYR A 1018 -11.61 -43.34 -45.56
N CYS A 1019 -12.59 -43.62 -44.70
CA CYS A 1019 -14.00 -43.32 -44.98
C CYS A 1019 -14.27 -41.81 -45.09
N LEU A 1020 -13.73 -41.00 -44.16
CA LEU A 1020 -13.93 -39.55 -44.14
C LEU A 1020 -13.26 -38.84 -45.33
N THR A 1021 -12.10 -39.33 -45.78
CA THR A 1021 -11.41 -38.76 -46.95
C THR A 1021 -12.08 -39.13 -48.28
N SER A 1022 -12.79 -40.26 -48.35
CA SER A 1022 -13.59 -40.65 -49.53
C SER A 1022 -14.88 -39.83 -49.66
N MET A 1023 -15.54 -39.49 -48.54
CA MET A 1023 -16.74 -38.66 -48.54
C MET A 1023 -16.45 -37.20 -48.92
N TRP A 1024 -15.29 -36.67 -48.53
CA TRP A 1024 -14.93 -35.28 -48.84
C TRP A 1024 -14.56 -35.07 -50.32
N LYS A 1025 -14.06 -36.12 -51.00
CA LYS A 1025 -13.78 -36.08 -52.45
C LYS A 1025 -15.04 -36.16 -53.34
N ARG A 1026 -16.19 -36.60 -52.82
CA ARG A 1026 -17.46 -36.65 -53.57
C ARG A 1026 -18.30 -35.37 -53.51
N CYS A 1027 -18.13 -34.51 -52.50
CA CYS A 1027 -18.90 -33.25 -52.37
C CYS A 1027 -18.29 -32.03 -53.09
N GLY A 1028 -17.05 -32.10 -53.59
CA GLY A 1028 -16.34 -30.95 -54.17
C GLY A 1028 -16.58 -30.66 -55.67
N ARG A 1029 -17.48 -31.36 -56.37
CA ARG A 1029 -17.63 -31.25 -57.84
C ARG A 1029 -19.01 -30.88 -58.39
N LYS A 1030 -19.98 -30.48 -57.56
CA LYS A 1030 -21.29 -29.98 -58.05
C LYS A 1030 -21.80 -28.83 -57.19
N LEU A 1031 -21.45 -27.59 -57.55
CA LEU A 1031 -22.38 -26.44 -57.70
C LEU A 1031 -21.58 -25.12 -57.79
N ARG A 1032 -21.08 -24.85 -59.00
CA ARG A 1032 -20.84 -23.49 -59.49
C ARG A 1032 -21.83 -23.30 -60.64
N ARG A 1033 -23.11 -23.10 -60.33
CA ARG A 1033 -24.13 -22.64 -61.29
C ARG A 1033 -25.42 -22.26 -60.55
N ARG A 1034 -25.87 -21.03 -60.82
CA ARG A 1034 -27.20 -20.43 -60.63
C ARG A 1034 -27.55 -19.84 -59.25
N ARG A 1035 -27.38 -18.51 -59.18
CA ARG A 1035 -28.45 -17.58 -58.76
C ARG A 1035 -29.77 -17.98 -59.44
N LEU A 1036 -30.86 -18.07 -58.70
CA LEU A 1036 -32.16 -17.45 -59.01
C LEU A 1036 -33.22 -17.97 -58.05
N MET A 1037 -33.91 -17.02 -57.42
CA MET A 1037 -35.22 -17.14 -56.74
C MET A 1037 -35.24 -17.99 -55.46
N SER A 1038 -36.06 -17.72 -54.46
CA SER A 1038 -36.90 -16.59 -54.05
C SER A 1038 -37.70 -17.13 -52.86
N LEU A 1039 -37.96 -16.29 -51.87
CA LEU A 1039 -39.15 -16.29 -51.00
C LEU A 1039 -39.39 -17.45 -49.99
N ALA A 1040 -39.55 -16.99 -48.75
CA ALA A 1040 -40.54 -17.41 -47.75
C ALA A 1040 -40.36 -18.79 -47.09
N THR A 1041 -39.77 -18.77 -45.89
CA THR A 1041 -40.49 -18.89 -44.61
C THR A 1041 -39.63 -18.31 -43.50
#